data_AF-A0A356K3D3-F1
#
_entry.id   AF-A0A356K3D3-F1
#
_cell.length_a   1.000
_cell.length_b   1.000
_cell.length_c   1.000
_cell.angle_alpha   90.00
_cell.angle_beta   90.00
_cell.angle_gamma   90.00
#
_symmetry.space_group_name_H-M   'P 1'
#
loop_
_entity.id
_entity.type
_entity.pdbx_description
1 polymer ?
#
loop_
_entity_poly.entity_id
_entity_poly.type
_entity_poly.pdbx_seq_one_letter_code
_entity_poly.pdbx_strand_id
1 'polypeptide(L)'
;MKKFDLGIIVTTLIIIVFSSSLAFFAAKVVGTPKDINLIAKNVSIKLTNGGLIGDAVISPGWNKINSFTVTNNSKESFRYNIIIKDYINTFETVGNLQYKITSTNGYNMSDFEELPKSTENRDLVLAYNISIDKDTTQNYTVEIKYINSEEDQSADMGKTLGGTLYITENTNKIVTYNNGSIGSKLLSDNTTKLTRVNFDSVYTKTNTNTLFTSTEDNTLVYYFAGDAKNNWVKFGTWNEDKTVVIGRLSWDTTKLMGKSYSTMSECTSASDFNLNCTTVELAKKGDPMYWRIVRTNSDGSIKLLYSGTNPNSETAYIAMNEFTAKSKDTMYVGYMYGIIGSLENNRLNTNDSDIKKIIDSWYKINLKSYEDYISDSAIYCNDREVGEGTYQANGEFFYGAYTRLKTNKTPTYNCSNKSDKFTVNSNAGNGKLIYPVALLTGDEISYAGGVKDFGLNEPYSYYYSNSLGNSSVGANFWWLMSPYLTASNGTGGINGVHGLDEFNGYLGYNSSDYSSAIRPVISINANNIYKSGNGSSASPYEIETTASYEVTLTVNNGTGSGKVNVKEGNNATFTVTPSSGYLAELETNACGGTLSGSTYTISNVTSSKTCSISFKKEIPTLYTKLITDKSTVLTRTDFSTAFITRNTKTLYTAREDGTTVYYFAGNATDNWVKFGKNESNQDLFWRIIRTNSEGSVRLLYHGTSTTATDAYIGTSKFNSYAYNIGYVSYMYGSSGSIANARANQKNSSTIKTTIDNWYTSNLEAKGYTKYLSRTAVYCNDRSTPDNYDFEAFTRLKTNKTPTYDCATTEDKFTVDTSTGNGKLTYPIALMTADEVSFAGGLYSTNAPTWYYYNSANGS
;
A
#
# COMPACT_ATOMS: atom_id res chain seq x y z
N MET A 1 -22.43 -93.91 52.64
CA MET A 1 -23.54 -94.89 52.77
C MET A 1 -24.71 -94.39 51.92
N LYS A 2 -25.41 -95.25 51.16
CA LYS A 2 -26.56 -94.93 50.26
C LYS A 2 -26.21 -93.89 49.17
N LYS A 3 -26.11 -94.16 47.86
CA LYS A 3 -26.68 -95.20 46.97
C LYS A 3 -28.22 -95.12 46.84
N PHE A 4 -28.69 -94.71 45.66
CA PHE A 4 -29.97 -95.01 44.94
C PHE A 4 -30.16 -93.91 43.85
N ASP A 5 -30.69 -94.16 42.64
CA ASP A 5 -30.32 -95.20 41.67
C ASP A 5 -30.68 -94.74 40.23
N LEU A 6 -30.40 -95.57 39.21
CA LEU A 6 -30.53 -95.25 37.78
C LEU A 6 -31.97 -95.43 37.24
N GLY A 7 -32.36 -94.65 36.22
CA GLY A 7 -33.61 -94.80 35.48
C GLY A 7 -33.51 -94.30 34.02
N ILE A 8 -33.93 -95.12 33.06
CA ILE A 8 -33.75 -94.94 31.60
C ILE A 8 -35.12 -95.28 30.94
N ILE A 9 -35.67 -94.54 29.95
CA ILE A 9 -35.56 -94.80 28.50
C ILE A 9 -36.37 -93.74 27.70
N VAL A 10 -35.74 -93.20 26.64
CA VAL A 10 -36.27 -92.79 25.29
C VAL A 10 -37.75 -92.36 25.21
N THR A 11 -38.10 -91.13 24.79
CA THR A 11 -37.99 -90.51 23.43
C THR A 11 -38.16 -88.96 23.61
N THR A 12 -37.92 -87.98 22.70
CA THR A 12 -37.83 -87.91 21.22
C THR A 12 -36.90 -86.76 20.75
N LEU A 13 -36.66 -86.69 19.43
CA LEU A 13 -35.91 -85.71 18.64
C LEU A 13 -36.47 -84.25 18.68
N ILE A 14 -35.62 -83.23 18.88
CA ILE A 14 -35.39 -82.08 17.96
C ILE A 14 -34.21 -81.19 18.44
N ILE A 15 -33.59 -80.50 17.48
CA ILE A 15 -32.29 -79.83 17.49
C ILE A 15 -32.25 -78.54 18.35
N ILE A 16 -31.16 -78.35 19.13
CA ILE A 16 -30.27 -77.16 19.13
C ILE A 16 -28.99 -77.50 19.90
N VAL A 17 -27.84 -77.04 19.41
CA VAL A 17 -26.53 -77.23 20.06
C VAL A 17 -26.16 -76.00 20.88
N PHE A 18 -25.94 -76.17 22.18
CA PHE A 18 -25.18 -75.23 23.01
C PHE A 18 -24.44 -75.99 24.13
N SER A 19 -23.16 -76.30 23.90
CA SER A 19 -22.27 -76.88 24.91
C SER A 19 -21.29 -75.83 25.42
N SER A 20 -21.63 -75.28 26.58
CA SER A 20 -20.85 -74.37 27.41
C SER A 20 -19.33 -74.60 27.49
N SER A 21 -18.57 -73.51 27.57
CA SER A 21 -17.48 -73.40 28.53
C SER A 21 -17.52 -72.00 29.18
N LEU A 22 -17.32 -71.94 30.50
CA LEU A 22 -17.46 -70.73 31.30
C LEU A 22 -16.08 -70.26 31.78
N ALA A 23 -15.81 -68.95 31.71
CA ALA A 23 -14.73 -68.31 32.45
C ALA A 23 -15.33 -67.10 33.20
N PHE A 24 -14.97 -66.94 34.47
CA PHE A 24 -15.65 -66.06 35.41
C PHE A 24 -14.64 -65.22 36.17
N PHE A 25 -14.67 -63.89 36.03
CA PHE A 25 -14.19 -62.93 37.04
C PHE A 25 -14.95 -61.61 36.90
N ALA A 26 -14.98 -60.83 37.98
CA ALA A 26 -15.99 -59.79 38.17
C ALA A 26 -15.44 -58.35 38.14
N ALA A 27 -16.26 -57.42 37.65
CA ALA A 27 -16.16 -56.00 37.95
C ALA A 27 -17.55 -55.47 38.32
N LYS A 28 -17.70 -54.86 39.50
CA LYS A 28 -18.97 -54.34 40.03
C LYS A 28 -18.97 -52.82 39.98
N VAL A 29 -19.55 -52.24 38.93
CA VAL A 29 -19.94 -50.82 38.90
C VAL A 29 -21.33 -50.68 38.29
N VAL A 30 -22.37 -50.90 39.10
CA VAL A 30 -23.69 -50.31 38.82
C VAL A 30 -23.64 -48.86 39.30
N GLY A 31 -23.20 -47.97 38.42
CA GLY A 31 -23.38 -46.54 38.62
C GLY A 31 -24.85 -46.19 38.43
N THR A 32 -25.52 -45.79 39.50
CA THR A 32 -26.82 -45.09 39.38
C THR A 32 -26.64 -43.79 38.59
N PRO A 33 -27.70 -43.27 37.94
CA PRO A 33 -27.62 -42.02 37.18
C PRO A 33 -27.02 -40.90 38.03
N LYS A 34 -25.86 -40.40 37.61
CA LYS A 34 -25.17 -39.31 38.30
C LYS A 34 -25.56 -38.00 37.62
N ASP A 35 -26.55 -37.30 38.17
CA ASP A 35 -26.87 -35.95 37.74
C ASP A 35 -25.61 -35.07 37.89
N ILE A 36 -25.03 -34.65 36.77
CA ILE A 36 -23.88 -33.74 36.74
C ILE A 36 -24.43 -32.33 36.92
N ASN A 37 -24.88 -32.06 38.13
CA ASN A 37 -25.35 -30.75 38.53
C ASN A 37 -24.12 -29.84 38.70
N LEU A 38 -23.94 -28.86 37.80
CA LEU A 38 -22.90 -27.83 37.93
C LEU A 38 -23.39 -26.78 38.94
N ILE A 39 -23.42 -27.19 40.22
CA ILE A 39 -24.10 -26.51 41.34
C ILE A 39 -23.72 -25.02 41.45
N ALA A 40 -22.52 -24.62 41.04
CA ALA A 40 -22.07 -23.24 41.05
C ALA A 40 -22.79 -22.30 40.05
N LYS A 41 -23.51 -22.83 39.04
CA LYS A 41 -24.08 -22.04 37.93
C LYS A 41 -25.52 -22.39 37.53
N ASN A 42 -26.24 -23.23 38.26
CA ASN A 42 -27.64 -23.63 37.96
C ASN A 42 -27.88 -24.28 36.57
N VAL A 43 -26.84 -24.84 35.94
CA VAL A 43 -26.98 -25.61 34.70
C VAL A 43 -27.10 -27.08 35.05
N SER A 44 -28.19 -27.72 34.60
CA SER A 44 -28.45 -29.14 34.79
C SER A 44 -28.25 -29.91 33.50
N ILE A 45 -27.59 -31.07 33.63
CA ILE A 45 -27.29 -32.01 32.54
C ILE A 45 -27.85 -33.37 32.93
N LYS A 46 -28.73 -33.93 32.09
CA LYS A 46 -29.38 -35.23 32.34
C LYS A 46 -29.10 -36.19 31.19
N LEU A 47 -28.28 -37.21 31.44
CA LEU A 47 -27.94 -38.28 30.50
C LEU A 47 -28.91 -39.46 30.63
N THR A 48 -29.33 -40.04 29.51
CA THR A 48 -30.06 -41.32 29.50
C THR A 48 -29.06 -42.47 29.56
N ASN A 49 -29.39 -43.56 30.26
CA ASN A 49 -28.62 -44.81 30.31
C ASN A 49 -27.12 -44.69 30.69
N GLY A 50 -26.73 -43.60 31.37
CA GLY A 50 -25.35 -43.36 31.80
C GLY A 50 -24.38 -42.92 30.70
N GLY A 51 -24.82 -42.78 29.45
CA GLY A 51 -24.03 -42.23 28.34
C GLY A 51 -22.95 -43.14 27.74
N LEU A 52 -22.90 -44.43 28.06
CA LEU A 52 -21.92 -45.36 27.47
C LEU A 52 -22.14 -45.49 25.96
N ILE A 53 -21.06 -45.32 25.18
CA ILE A 53 -21.14 -45.20 23.71
C ILE A 53 -20.86 -46.48 22.93
N GLY A 54 -20.32 -47.52 23.58
CA GLY A 54 -20.05 -48.84 23.00
C GLY A 54 -20.78 -49.95 23.74
N ASP A 55 -20.94 -51.10 23.08
CA ASP A 55 -21.47 -52.34 23.65
C ASP A 55 -20.40 -53.45 23.67
N ALA A 56 -20.64 -54.52 24.43
CA ALA A 56 -19.69 -55.63 24.58
C ALA A 56 -19.42 -56.43 23.29
N VAL A 57 -20.29 -56.32 22.29
CA VAL A 57 -20.11 -56.84 20.93
C VAL A 57 -20.69 -55.81 19.96
N ILE A 58 -19.95 -55.50 18.91
CA ILE A 58 -20.36 -54.65 17.80
C ILE A 58 -20.19 -55.48 16.52
N SER A 59 -21.17 -55.40 15.62
CA SER A 59 -21.24 -56.19 14.39
C SER A 59 -21.86 -55.36 13.26
N PRO A 60 -21.69 -55.72 11.98
CA PRO A 60 -22.31 -55.03 10.84
C PRO A 60 -23.79 -54.70 11.08
N GLY A 61 -24.17 -53.42 10.93
CA GLY A 61 -25.53 -52.92 11.19
C GLY A 61 -25.85 -52.56 12.65
N TRP A 62 -24.93 -52.72 13.60
CA TRP A 62 -25.11 -52.28 14.99
C TRP A 62 -25.28 -50.75 15.07
N ASN A 63 -26.14 -50.30 15.98
CA ASN A 63 -26.29 -48.89 16.34
C ASN A 63 -26.54 -48.70 17.84
N LYS A 64 -26.18 -47.52 18.33
CA LYS A 64 -26.33 -47.07 19.70
C LYS A 64 -26.87 -45.64 19.70
N ILE A 65 -27.95 -45.43 20.46
CA ILE A 65 -28.59 -44.11 20.58
C ILE A 65 -28.51 -43.67 22.03
N ASN A 66 -27.80 -42.56 22.28
CA ASN A 66 -27.67 -41.92 23.59
C ASN A 66 -28.32 -40.53 23.54
N SER A 67 -29.45 -40.36 24.24
CA SER A 67 -30.12 -39.06 24.37
C SER A 67 -29.79 -38.37 25.69
N PHE A 68 -29.73 -37.04 25.68
CA PHE A 68 -29.51 -36.23 26.88
C PHE A 68 -30.15 -34.84 26.77
N THR A 69 -30.34 -34.20 27.92
CA THR A 69 -30.90 -32.85 28.03
C THR A 69 -29.92 -31.93 28.75
N VAL A 70 -29.78 -30.70 28.25
CA VAL A 70 -29.07 -29.61 28.93
C VAL A 70 -30.07 -28.47 29.16
N THR A 71 -30.16 -27.97 30.39
CA THR A 71 -31.05 -26.86 30.76
C THR A 71 -30.27 -25.78 31.50
N ASN A 72 -30.38 -24.54 31.03
CA ASN A 72 -29.69 -23.39 31.62
C ASN A 72 -30.64 -22.56 32.51
N ASN A 73 -30.65 -22.83 33.81
CA ASN A 73 -31.39 -22.05 34.81
C ASN A 73 -30.50 -20.97 35.47
N SER A 74 -29.43 -20.54 34.80
CA SER A 74 -28.53 -19.50 35.28
C SER A 74 -29.10 -18.09 35.02
N LYS A 75 -28.31 -17.04 35.27
CA LYS A 75 -28.71 -15.65 34.97
C LYS A 75 -28.36 -15.20 33.54
N GLU A 76 -27.57 -15.98 32.81
CA GLU A 76 -26.92 -15.58 31.56
C GLU A 76 -26.91 -16.75 30.56
N SER A 77 -26.52 -16.52 29.30
CA SER A 77 -26.32 -17.60 28.34
C SER A 77 -25.08 -18.42 28.69
N PHE A 78 -25.22 -19.74 28.75
CA PHE A 78 -24.14 -20.67 29.12
C PHE A 78 -23.54 -21.32 27.87
N ARG A 79 -22.29 -21.78 27.97
CA ARG A 79 -21.60 -22.48 26.89
C ARG A 79 -20.94 -23.77 27.36
N TYR A 80 -21.01 -24.80 26.52
CA TYR A 80 -20.54 -26.14 26.86
C TYR A 80 -20.07 -26.92 25.64
N ASN A 81 -19.46 -28.09 25.87
CA ASN A 81 -19.02 -29.02 24.85
C ASN A 81 -19.69 -30.39 25.06
N ILE A 82 -20.00 -31.09 23.96
CA ILE A 82 -20.34 -32.51 23.95
C ILE A 82 -19.05 -33.28 23.69
N ILE A 83 -18.63 -34.11 24.63
CA ILE A 83 -17.44 -34.95 24.50
C ILE A 83 -17.81 -36.42 24.76
N ILE A 84 -17.05 -37.35 24.19
CA ILE A 84 -16.91 -38.70 24.73
C ILE A 84 -15.66 -38.67 25.61
N LYS A 85 -15.86 -38.82 26.91
CA LYS A 85 -14.78 -38.95 27.88
C LYS A 85 -14.19 -40.35 27.83
N ASP A 86 -12.87 -40.47 28.02
CA ASP A 86 -12.15 -41.74 28.06
C ASP A 86 -12.38 -42.59 26.78
N TYR A 87 -12.44 -41.93 25.61
CA TYR A 87 -12.78 -42.54 24.33
C TYR A 87 -11.65 -43.39 23.75
N ILE A 88 -12.03 -44.56 23.23
CA ILE A 88 -11.16 -45.52 22.52
C ILE A 88 -11.90 -46.10 21.31
N ASN A 89 -11.19 -46.32 20.20
CA ASN A 89 -11.73 -46.94 18.99
C ASN A 89 -10.59 -47.70 18.27
N THR A 90 -10.55 -49.01 18.40
CA THR A 90 -9.49 -49.87 17.82
C THR A 90 -9.88 -50.54 16.49
N PHE A 91 -10.93 -50.07 15.81
CA PHE A 91 -11.38 -50.62 14.53
C PHE A 91 -10.33 -50.36 13.42
N GLU A 92 -10.13 -51.36 12.55
CA GLU A 92 -9.14 -51.36 11.47
C GLU A 92 -9.72 -50.81 10.16
N THR A 93 -11.01 -51.00 9.86
CA THR A 93 -11.63 -50.35 8.69
C THR A 93 -11.80 -48.84 8.89
N VAL A 94 -11.80 -48.06 7.81
CA VAL A 94 -12.01 -46.59 7.84
C VAL A 94 -13.45 -46.30 7.44
N GLY A 95 -14.08 -45.29 8.04
CA GLY A 95 -15.41 -44.80 7.69
C GLY A 95 -16.60 -45.68 8.12
N ASN A 96 -16.37 -46.92 8.58
CA ASN A 96 -17.46 -47.83 8.97
C ASN A 96 -18.09 -47.50 10.34
N LEU A 97 -17.30 -47.06 11.32
CA LEU A 97 -17.83 -46.49 12.56
C LEU A 97 -18.13 -45.00 12.37
N GLN A 98 -19.39 -44.63 12.55
CA GLN A 98 -19.89 -43.28 12.29
C GLN A 98 -20.75 -42.76 13.45
N TYR A 99 -20.82 -41.43 13.61
CA TYR A 99 -21.71 -40.78 14.56
C TYR A 99 -22.50 -39.62 13.93
N LYS A 100 -23.64 -39.30 14.55
CA LYS A 100 -24.47 -38.15 14.22
C LYS A 100 -25.12 -37.56 15.47
N ILE A 101 -25.04 -36.25 15.63
CA ILE A 101 -25.74 -35.48 16.67
C ILE A 101 -26.96 -34.81 16.05
N THR A 102 -28.11 -34.98 16.70
CA THR A 102 -29.35 -34.26 16.40
C THR A 102 -29.87 -33.56 17.66
N SER A 103 -30.56 -32.43 17.49
CA SER A 103 -31.09 -31.62 18.58
C SER A 103 -32.34 -30.84 18.20
N THR A 104 -33.24 -30.63 19.16
CA THR A 104 -34.50 -29.87 18.99
C THR A 104 -34.29 -28.39 18.64
N ASN A 105 -33.21 -27.78 19.15
CA ASN A 105 -32.97 -26.33 19.15
C ASN A 105 -31.51 -26.00 19.53
N GLY A 106 -30.60 -26.90 19.18
CA GLY A 106 -29.18 -26.86 19.53
C GLY A 106 -28.30 -27.36 18.39
N TYR A 107 -27.10 -27.84 18.70
CA TYR A 107 -26.17 -28.35 17.69
C TYR A 107 -26.74 -29.56 16.94
N ASN A 108 -26.64 -29.53 15.62
CA ASN A 108 -27.11 -30.56 14.70
C ASN A 108 -26.06 -30.81 13.62
N MET A 109 -25.90 -32.07 13.22
CA MET A 109 -25.11 -32.48 12.07
C MET A 109 -26.05 -32.78 10.90
N SER A 110 -25.70 -32.36 9.68
CA SER A 110 -26.48 -32.70 8.47
C SER A 110 -26.41 -34.20 8.18
N ASP A 111 -25.22 -34.77 8.32
CA ASP A 111 -24.85 -36.12 7.89
C ASP A 111 -24.18 -36.91 9.04
N PHE A 112 -23.60 -38.06 8.72
CA PHE A 112 -22.80 -38.85 9.64
C PHE A 112 -21.31 -38.59 9.40
N GLU A 113 -20.55 -38.32 10.45
CA GLU A 113 -19.08 -38.21 10.42
C GLU A 113 -18.44 -39.51 10.92
N GLU A 114 -17.20 -39.81 10.52
CA GLU A 114 -16.45 -40.94 11.04
C GLU A 114 -16.06 -40.74 12.51
N LEU A 115 -16.08 -41.82 13.32
CA LEU A 115 -15.49 -41.81 14.66
C LEU A 115 -13.96 -42.06 14.57
N PRO A 116 -13.11 -41.06 14.88
CA PRO A 116 -11.67 -41.14 14.62
C PRO A 116 -10.98 -42.21 15.48
N LYS A 117 -10.09 -43.00 14.88
CA LYS A 117 -9.43 -44.14 15.56
C LYS A 117 -8.57 -43.73 16.75
N SER A 118 -8.62 -44.52 17.82
CA SER A 118 -7.85 -44.33 19.05
C SER A 118 -7.44 -45.66 19.67
N THR A 119 -6.13 -45.89 19.80
CA THR A 119 -5.52 -47.04 20.49
C THR A 119 -5.35 -46.83 22.00
N GLU A 120 -5.68 -45.64 22.49
CA GLU A 120 -5.51 -45.19 23.88
C GLU A 120 -6.78 -44.46 24.33
N ASN A 121 -7.05 -44.43 25.63
CA ASN A 121 -8.16 -43.66 26.18
C ASN A 121 -7.82 -42.17 26.16
N ARG A 122 -8.64 -41.35 25.49
CA ARG A 122 -8.51 -39.88 25.47
C ARG A 122 -9.87 -39.22 25.29
N ASP A 123 -10.04 -37.98 25.70
CA ASP A 123 -11.31 -37.27 25.49
C ASP A 123 -11.46 -36.86 24.02
N LEU A 124 -12.57 -37.27 23.38
CA LEU A 124 -12.94 -36.89 22.01
C LEU A 124 -14.06 -35.85 22.06
N VAL A 125 -13.85 -34.69 21.45
CA VAL A 125 -14.90 -33.67 21.30
C VAL A 125 -15.78 -34.03 20.10
N LEU A 126 -17.09 -34.25 20.33
CA LEU A 126 -18.07 -34.46 19.25
C LEU A 126 -18.71 -33.15 18.80
N ALA A 127 -18.93 -32.21 19.71
CA ALA A 127 -19.38 -30.87 19.39
C ALA A 127 -18.83 -29.86 20.41
N TYR A 128 -18.38 -28.71 19.93
CA TYR A 128 -17.65 -27.75 20.73
C TYR A 128 -18.37 -26.40 20.80
N ASN A 129 -18.35 -25.74 21.97
CA ASN A 129 -18.92 -24.41 22.20
C ASN A 129 -20.37 -24.28 21.74
N ILE A 130 -21.23 -25.18 22.22
CA ILE A 130 -22.68 -25.01 22.08
C ILE A 130 -23.12 -23.91 23.04
N SER A 131 -23.85 -22.92 22.51
CA SER A 131 -24.51 -21.89 23.31
C SER A 131 -25.92 -22.36 23.69
N ILE A 132 -26.31 -22.10 24.94
CA ILE A 132 -27.67 -22.32 25.44
C ILE A 132 -28.10 -21.08 26.24
N ASP A 133 -29.14 -20.40 25.77
CA ASP A 133 -29.57 -19.13 26.36
C ASP A 133 -30.29 -19.33 27.71
N LYS A 134 -30.40 -18.24 28.47
CA LYS A 134 -31.07 -18.22 29.77
C LYS A 134 -32.48 -18.82 29.69
N ASP A 135 -32.83 -19.64 30.68
CA ASP A 135 -34.13 -20.33 30.84
C ASP A 135 -34.48 -21.29 29.69
N THR A 136 -33.53 -21.60 28.79
CA THR A 136 -33.76 -22.54 27.69
C THR A 136 -33.31 -23.96 28.04
N THR A 137 -33.93 -24.92 27.35
CA THR A 137 -33.57 -26.34 27.38
C THR A 137 -33.26 -26.79 25.96
N GLN A 138 -32.19 -27.55 25.79
CA GLN A 138 -31.84 -28.23 24.54
C GLN A 138 -31.81 -29.74 24.77
N ASN A 139 -32.53 -30.48 23.94
CA ASN A 139 -32.50 -31.94 23.93
C ASN A 139 -31.62 -32.43 22.79
N TYR A 140 -30.89 -33.52 23.03
CA TYR A 140 -29.93 -34.09 22.10
C TYR A 140 -30.12 -35.59 21.97
N THR A 141 -29.79 -36.10 20.80
CA THR A 141 -29.62 -37.51 20.52
C THR A 141 -28.33 -37.71 19.74
N VAL A 142 -27.42 -38.48 20.31
CA VAL A 142 -26.18 -38.94 19.66
C VAL A 142 -26.43 -40.36 19.19
N GLU A 143 -26.54 -40.53 17.89
CA GLU A 143 -26.55 -41.83 17.23
C GLU A 143 -25.10 -42.20 16.86
N ILE A 144 -24.69 -43.41 17.17
CA ILE A 144 -23.45 -44.03 16.71
C ILE A 144 -23.84 -45.33 16.01
N LYS A 145 -23.23 -45.64 14.87
CA LYS A 145 -23.50 -46.86 14.11
C LYS A 145 -22.21 -47.46 13.55
N TYR A 146 -22.24 -48.77 13.36
CA TYR A 146 -21.28 -49.50 12.53
C TYR A 146 -22.00 -49.96 11.27
N ILE A 147 -21.65 -49.40 10.12
CA ILE A 147 -22.41 -49.64 8.88
C ILE A 147 -22.27 -51.09 8.42
N ASN A 148 -23.31 -51.62 7.78
CA ASN A 148 -23.27 -52.92 7.12
C ASN A 148 -22.78 -52.70 5.68
N SER A 149 -21.56 -53.17 5.35
CA SER A 149 -20.95 -53.03 4.03
C SER A 149 -21.08 -54.31 3.20
N GLU A 150 -20.86 -54.20 1.89
CA GLU A 150 -20.61 -55.36 1.01
C GLU A 150 -19.10 -55.75 0.99
N GLU A 151 -18.24 -54.90 1.56
CA GLU A 151 -16.80 -55.17 1.74
C GLU A 151 -16.53 -56.05 2.96
N ASP A 152 -15.35 -56.70 3.01
CA ASP A 152 -14.97 -57.58 4.13
C ASP A 152 -14.70 -56.80 5.42
N GLN A 153 -15.60 -56.95 6.38
CA GLN A 153 -15.55 -56.33 7.70
C GLN A 153 -14.93 -57.24 8.80
N SER A 154 -14.37 -58.40 8.43
CA SER A 154 -13.84 -59.39 9.40
C SER A 154 -12.64 -58.89 10.21
N ALA A 155 -11.86 -57.95 9.69
CA ALA A 155 -10.74 -57.31 10.41
C ALA A 155 -11.18 -56.56 11.69
N ASP A 156 -12.45 -56.16 11.78
CA ASP A 156 -13.01 -55.47 12.96
C ASP A 156 -13.56 -56.43 14.03
N MET A 157 -13.49 -57.75 13.82
CA MET A 157 -13.94 -58.72 14.81
C MET A 157 -13.11 -58.64 16.10
N GLY A 158 -13.78 -58.41 17.23
CA GLY A 158 -13.15 -58.29 18.54
C GLY A 158 -12.46 -56.95 18.81
N LYS A 159 -12.67 -55.93 17.96
CA LYS A 159 -12.22 -54.56 18.24
C LYS A 159 -13.13 -53.85 19.23
N THR A 160 -12.60 -52.81 19.86
CA THR A 160 -13.24 -52.09 20.96
C THR A 160 -13.58 -50.67 20.56
N LEU A 161 -14.85 -50.31 20.72
CA LEU A 161 -15.31 -48.93 20.83
C LEU A 161 -15.71 -48.70 22.29
N GLY A 162 -15.22 -47.62 22.90
CA GLY A 162 -15.48 -47.34 24.32
C GLY A 162 -15.39 -45.85 24.64
N GLY A 163 -15.90 -45.50 25.83
CA GLY A 163 -15.99 -44.12 26.33
C GLY A 163 -17.40 -43.78 26.83
N THR A 164 -17.52 -42.63 27.49
CA THR A 164 -18.77 -42.15 28.09
C THR A 164 -19.11 -40.75 27.62
N LEU A 165 -20.32 -40.55 27.09
CA LEU A 165 -20.83 -39.24 26.69
C LEU A 165 -20.92 -38.31 27.91
N TYR A 166 -20.31 -37.13 27.80
CA TYR A 166 -20.08 -36.21 28.91
C TYR A 166 -20.19 -34.75 28.44
N ILE A 167 -20.51 -33.85 29.36
CA ILE A 167 -20.68 -32.42 29.10
C ILE A 167 -19.71 -31.61 29.96
N THR A 168 -18.96 -30.68 29.34
CA THR A 168 -18.04 -29.78 30.05
C THR A 168 -18.41 -28.32 29.82
N GLU A 169 -18.26 -27.48 30.85
CA GLU A 169 -18.38 -26.02 30.71
C GLU A 169 -17.29 -25.48 29.76
N ASN A 170 -17.61 -24.44 29.00
CA ASN A 170 -16.65 -23.73 28.16
C ASN A 170 -16.51 -22.27 28.60
N THR A 171 -15.40 -21.95 29.26
CA THR A 171 -15.05 -20.61 29.75
C THR A 171 -14.09 -19.84 28.84
N ASN A 172 -13.62 -20.46 27.75
CA ASN A 172 -12.62 -19.85 26.87
C ASN A 172 -13.22 -18.73 26.01
N LYS A 173 -12.47 -17.65 25.79
CA LYS A 173 -12.78 -16.68 24.72
C LYS A 173 -12.67 -17.40 23.37
N ILE A 174 -13.56 -17.09 22.43
CA ILE A 174 -13.57 -17.72 21.10
C ILE A 174 -13.69 -16.64 20.04
N VAL A 175 -12.89 -16.77 18.99
CA VAL A 175 -12.97 -15.93 17.80
C VAL A 175 -14.04 -16.48 16.86
N THR A 176 -14.91 -15.61 16.37
CA THR A 176 -15.88 -15.92 15.31
C THR A 176 -15.43 -15.28 14.00
N TYR A 177 -15.59 -16.01 12.89
CA TYR A 177 -15.22 -15.54 11.55
C TYR A 177 -16.44 -15.23 10.71
N ASN A 178 -16.33 -14.21 9.84
CA ASN A 178 -17.39 -13.83 8.91
C ASN A 178 -17.67 -14.97 7.91
N ASN A 179 -18.93 -15.15 7.50
CA ASN A 179 -19.27 -16.09 6.44
C ASN A 179 -18.55 -15.70 5.13
N GLY A 180 -18.05 -16.68 4.36
CA GLY A 180 -17.25 -16.45 3.16
C GLY A 180 -15.80 -16.02 3.41
N SER A 181 -15.33 -16.04 4.66
CA SER A 181 -13.93 -15.74 5.00
C SER A 181 -13.05 -17.00 5.04
N ILE A 182 -11.74 -16.83 4.90
CA ILE A 182 -10.76 -17.91 5.02
C ILE A 182 -10.80 -18.60 6.40
N GLY A 183 -11.06 -17.86 7.47
CA GLY A 183 -11.25 -18.41 8.81
C GLY A 183 -12.49 -19.31 8.91
N SER A 184 -13.62 -18.88 8.33
CA SER A 184 -14.84 -19.68 8.29
C SER A 184 -14.65 -20.97 7.47
N LYS A 185 -13.97 -20.86 6.32
CA LYS A 185 -13.67 -21.97 5.41
C LYS A 185 -12.71 -22.99 6.02
N LEU A 186 -11.68 -22.51 6.74
CA LEU A 186 -10.72 -23.37 7.44
C LEU A 186 -11.41 -24.25 8.50
N LEU A 187 -12.39 -23.70 9.24
CA LEU A 187 -13.13 -24.42 10.28
C LEU A 187 -14.23 -25.35 9.72
N SER A 188 -14.77 -25.07 8.53
CA SER A 188 -15.73 -25.96 7.86
C SER A 188 -15.03 -27.18 7.25
N ASP A 189 -13.92 -26.97 6.55
CA ASP A 189 -13.25 -28.02 5.78
C ASP A 189 -12.46 -29.00 6.66
N ASN A 190 -12.23 -28.63 7.93
CA ASN A 190 -11.63 -29.49 8.92
C ASN A 190 -12.67 -29.91 9.96
N THR A 191 -13.60 -30.80 9.58
CA THR A 191 -14.73 -31.23 10.43
C THR A 191 -14.28 -31.78 11.78
N THR A 192 -13.20 -32.57 11.82
CA THR A 192 -12.69 -33.23 13.01
C THR A 192 -11.84 -32.29 13.89
N LYS A 193 -12.16 -32.21 15.18
CA LYS A 193 -11.44 -31.40 16.19
C LYS A 193 -10.93 -32.31 17.32
N LEU A 194 -9.62 -32.30 17.58
CA LEU A 194 -8.95 -33.15 18.58
C LEU A 194 -8.13 -32.34 19.60
N THR A 195 -7.72 -32.95 20.70
CA THR A 195 -6.77 -32.36 21.67
C THR A 195 -5.56 -33.29 21.83
N ARG A 196 -4.35 -32.72 21.75
CA ARG A 196 -3.13 -33.44 22.15
C ARG A 196 -2.93 -33.31 23.66
N VAL A 197 -2.80 -34.44 24.34
CA VAL A 197 -2.51 -34.52 25.79
C VAL A 197 -1.06 -34.93 26.08
N ASN A 198 -0.26 -35.23 25.04
CA ASN A 198 1.10 -35.73 25.16
C ASN A 198 2.02 -35.11 24.08
N PHE A 199 3.24 -34.74 24.50
CA PHE A 199 4.30 -34.18 23.65
C PHE A 199 5.67 -34.85 23.92
N ASP A 200 5.67 -36.05 24.49
CA ASP A 200 6.87 -36.84 24.79
C ASP A 200 7.40 -37.56 23.54
N SER A 201 6.51 -37.85 22.59
CA SER A 201 6.78 -38.58 21.36
C SER A 201 6.42 -37.78 20.11
N VAL A 202 7.16 -38.01 19.03
CA VAL A 202 6.95 -37.30 17.75
C VAL A 202 5.61 -37.69 17.15
N TYR A 203 4.86 -36.69 16.69
CA TYR A 203 3.55 -36.87 16.10
C TYR A 203 3.62 -36.63 14.60
N THR A 204 3.63 -37.72 13.84
CA THR A 204 3.87 -37.80 12.38
C THR A 204 2.70 -38.45 11.63
N LYS A 205 1.58 -38.73 12.30
CA LYS A 205 0.42 -39.37 11.65
C LYS A 205 -0.13 -38.49 10.52
N THR A 206 -0.43 -39.09 9.37
CA THR A 206 -1.13 -38.41 8.28
C THR A 206 -2.53 -38.02 8.72
N ASN A 207 -2.86 -36.73 8.58
CA ASN A 207 -4.16 -36.19 8.93
C ASN A 207 -4.68 -35.30 7.79
N THR A 208 -5.98 -35.43 7.53
CA THR A 208 -6.73 -34.59 6.60
C THR A 208 -8.02 -34.17 7.30
N ASN A 209 -8.55 -33.00 6.98
CA ASN A 209 -9.80 -32.46 7.56
C ASN A 209 -9.82 -32.44 9.11
N THR A 210 -8.65 -32.32 9.74
CA THR A 210 -8.46 -32.44 11.19
C THR A 210 -7.67 -31.26 11.73
N LEU A 211 -8.26 -30.56 12.70
CA LEU A 211 -7.58 -29.54 13.51
C LEU A 211 -7.44 -30.02 14.95
N PHE A 212 -6.40 -29.54 15.62
CA PHE A 212 -6.21 -29.72 17.06
C PHE A 212 -6.51 -28.43 17.81
N THR A 213 -7.01 -28.51 19.04
CA THR A 213 -7.35 -27.36 19.88
C THR A 213 -6.34 -27.14 21.02
N SER A 214 -6.04 -25.87 21.30
CA SER A 214 -5.27 -25.39 22.46
C SER A 214 -5.78 -24.00 22.88
N THR A 215 -5.10 -23.34 23.81
CA THR A 215 -5.42 -21.96 24.24
C THR A 215 -4.22 -21.01 24.12
N GLU A 216 -4.50 -19.74 23.86
CA GLU A 216 -3.56 -18.62 23.84
C GLU A 216 -4.25 -17.41 24.50
N ASP A 217 -3.67 -16.86 25.58
CA ASP A 217 -4.26 -15.78 26.41
C ASP A 217 -5.76 -16.03 26.72
N ASN A 218 -6.08 -17.24 27.21
CA ASN A 218 -7.44 -17.76 27.48
C ASN A 218 -8.42 -17.76 26.29
N THR A 219 -7.91 -17.57 25.07
CA THR A 219 -8.64 -17.69 23.82
C THR A 219 -8.40 -19.07 23.21
N LEU A 220 -9.45 -19.75 22.75
CA LEU A 220 -9.33 -20.99 21.99
C LEU A 220 -8.60 -20.73 20.66
N VAL A 221 -7.63 -21.58 20.34
CA VAL A 221 -6.94 -21.59 19.06
C VAL A 221 -6.89 -23.00 18.47
N TYR A 222 -6.88 -23.07 17.14
CA TYR A 222 -6.82 -24.30 16.36
C TYR A 222 -5.46 -24.41 15.66
N TYR A 223 -4.87 -25.60 15.56
CA TYR A 223 -3.58 -25.85 14.91
C TYR A 223 -3.55 -27.16 14.13
N PHE A 224 -2.67 -27.25 13.13
CA PHE A 224 -2.38 -28.50 12.45
C PHE A 224 -1.24 -29.24 13.15
N ALA A 225 -1.29 -30.58 13.14
CA ALA A 225 -0.21 -31.44 13.63
C ALA A 225 -0.09 -32.74 12.80
N GLY A 226 1.12 -33.27 12.72
CA GLY A 226 1.43 -34.47 11.94
C GLY A 226 1.66 -34.19 10.47
N ASP A 227 1.50 -35.21 9.62
CA ASP A 227 1.56 -35.08 8.17
C ASP A 227 0.21 -34.52 7.66
N ALA A 228 0.01 -33.23 7.88
CA ALA A 228 -1.20 -32.51 7.48
C ALA A 228 -1.21 -32.26 5.95
N LYS A 229 -2.22 -32.80 5.27
CA LYS A 229 -2.32 -32.72 3.79
C LYS A 229 -3.07 -31.47 3.28
N ASN A 230 -3.98 -30.90 4.08
CA ASN A 230 -4.94 -29.87 3.66
C ASN A 230 -4.73 -28.48 4.32
N ASN A 231 -3.48 -28.10 4.58
CA ASN A 231 -3.11 -26.83 5.23
C ASN A 231 -2.30 -25.84 4.37
N TRP A 232 -2.35 -25.95 3.04
CA TRP A 232 -1.67 -25.04 2.11
C TRP A 232 -2.47 -23.75 1.85
N VAL A 233 -1.76 -22.61 1.83
CA VAL A 233 -2.27 -21.30 1.42
C VAL A 233 -1.38 -20.74 0.32
N LYS A 234 -1.98 -20.03 -0.64
CA LYS A 234 -1.28 -19.27 -1.68
C LYS A 234 -1.65 -17.80 -1.53
N PHE A 235 -0.68 -16.97 -1.20
CA PHE A 235 -0.88 -15.56 -0.81
C PHE A 235 0.38 -14.74 -1.03
N GLY A 236 0.27 -13.63 -1.77
CA GLY A 236 1.40 -12.77 -2.13
C GLY A 236 2.22 -13.30 -3.31
N THR A 237 3.10 -12.44 -3.81
CA THR A 237 3.96 -12.66 -4.98
C THR A 237 5.35 -12.07 -4.75
N TRP A 238 6.38 -12.66 -5.36
CA TRP A 238 7.70 -12.05 -5.40
C TRP A 238 7.72 -10.84 -6.35
N ASN A 239 8.28 -9.72 -5.89
CA ASN A 239 8.36 -8.45 -6.62
C ASN A 239 9.78 -8.17 -7.19
N GLU A 240 10.75 -9.00 -6.82
CA GLU A 240 12.14 -9.04 -7.28
C GLU A 240 12.48 -10.42 -7.84
N ASP A 241 13.46 -10.50 -8.76
CA ASP A 241 14.14 -11.78 -9.06
C ASP A 241 15.14 -12.06 -7.93
N LYS A 242 15.10 -13.26 -7.34
CA LYS A 242 15.90 -13.61 -6.16
C LYS A 242 16.80 -14.81 -6.39
N THR A 243 18.08 -14.52 -6.51
CA THR A 243 19.17 -15.51 -6.55
C THR A 243 20.17 -15.18 -5.46
N VAL A 244 20.72 -16.22 -4.82
CA VAL A 244 21.79 -16.12 -3.82
C VAL A 244 22.93 -17.08 -4.18
N VAL A 245 24.15 -16.81 -3.72
CA VAL A 245 25.21 -17.81 -3.69
C VAL A 245 25.35 -18.33 -2.26
N ILE A 246 25.23 -19.64 -2.06
CA ILE A 246 25.35 -20.29 -0.76
C ILE A 246 26.73 -20.90 -0.62
N GLY A 247 27.49 -20.41 0.36
CA GLY A 247 28.79 -20.95 0.75
C GLY A 247 28.72 -21.80 2.02
N ARG A 248 29.71 -22.67 2.22
CA ARG A 248 29.75 -23.75 3.22
C ARG A 248 31.06 -23.78 4.00
N LEU A 249 31.03 -24.46 5.14
CA LEU A 249 32.21 -24.71 5.98
C LEU A 249 32.97 -25.97 5.52
N SER A 250 34.23 -26.09 5.94
CA SER A 250 35.10 -27.24 5.65
C SER A 250 34.76 -28.50 6.45
N TRP A 251 34.18 -28.32 7.64
CA TRP A 251 33.89 -29.39 8.60
C TRP A 251 32.41 -29.79 8.64
N ASP A 252 31.52 -29.01 8.01
CA ASP A 252 30.10 -29.33 7.85
C ASP A 252 29.90 -30.34 6.71
N THR A 253 30.19 -31.61 6.99
CA THR A 253 30.06 -32.71 6.02
C THR A 253 28.62 -33.05 5.69
N THR A 254 27.68 -32.81 6.61
CA THR A 254 26.23 -33.02 6.44
C THR A 254 25.55 -31.88 5.69
N LYS A 255 26.20 -30.72 5.53
CA LYS A 255 25.71 -29.52 4.83
C LYS A 255 24.47 -28.90 5.50
N LEU A 256 24.43 -28.97 6.83
CA LEU A 256 23.38 -28.36 7.64
C LEU A 256 23.48 -26.82 7.63
N MET A 257 24.69 -26.27 7.55
CA MET A 257 24.99 -24.86 7.73
C MET A 257 25.44 -24.21 6.41
N GLY A 258 25.08 -22.95 6.21
CA GLY A 258 25.42 -22.24 4.99
C GLY A 258 25.13 -20.75 5.10
N LYS A 259 25.85 -19.94 4.32
CA LYS A 259 25.71 -18.48 4.32
C LYS A 259 25.41 -17.98 2.91
N SER A 260 24.47 -17.03 2.80
CA SER A 260 24.13 -16.39 1.54
C SER A 260 25.00 -15.16 1.24
N TYR A 261 25.44 -15.06 0.00
CA TYR A 261 26.18 -13.94 -0.59
C TYR A 261 25.46 -13.44 -1.84
N SER A 262 25.69 -12.19 -2.22
CA SER A 262 25.08 -11.56 -3.40
C SER A 262 25.74 -12.01 -4.70
N THR A 263 27.03 -12.35 -4.65
CA THR A 263 27.82 -12.78 -5.82
C THR A 263 28.73 -13.96 -5.50
N MET A 264 29.16 -14.67 -6.57
CA MET A 264 30.14 -15.75 -6.45
C MET A 264 31.49 -15.23 -5.93
N SER A 265 31.87 -14.02 -6.33
CA SER A 265 33.11 -13.36 -5.89
C SER A 265 33.11 -13.08 -4.39
N GLU A 266 32.00 -12.59 -3.83
CA GLU A 266 31.83 -12.42 -2.38
C GLU A 266 31.99 -13.74 -1.62
N CYS A 267 31.33 -14.81 -2.09
CA CYS A 267 31.40 -16.13 -1.46
C CYS A 267 32.84 -16.69 -1.48
N THR A 268 33.47 -16.76 -2.65
CA THR A 268 34.82 -17.34 -2.78
C THR A 268 35.92 -16.51 -2.13
N SER A 269 35.68 -15.21 -1.89
CA SER A 269 36.63 -14.30 -1.24
C SER A 269 36.36 -14.09 0.26
N ALA A 270 35.33 -14.72 0.82
CA ALA A 270 35.01 -14.59 2.24
C ALA A 270 36.07 -15.26 3.13
N SER A 271 36.23 -14.78 4.36
CA SER A 271 37.14 -15.37 5.36
C SER A 271 36.62 -16.68 5.96
N ASP A 272 35.32 -16.91 5.86
CA ASP A 272 34.61 -18.10 6.34
C ASP A 272 33.36 -18.34 5.47
N PHE A 273 32.78 -19.54 5.51
CA PHE A 273 31.72 -20.02 4.61
C PHE A 273 32.07 -19.87 3.11
N ASN A 274 33.34 -20.02 2.73
CA ASN A 274 33.85 -19.77 1.38
C ASN A 274 34.00 -21.02 0.48
N LEU A 275 33.64 -22.21 0.98
CA LEU A 275 33.76 -23.47 0.25
C LEU A 275 32.43 -23.89 -0.38
N ASN A 276 32.50 -24.67 -1.47
CA ASN A 276 31.33 -25.22 -2.18
C ASN A 276 30.28 -24.15 -2.56
N CYS A 277 30.73 -22.93 -2.86
CA CYS A 277 29.88 -21.81 -3.27
C CYS A 277 28.98 -22.20 -4.45
N THR A 278 27.67 -22.20 -4.23
CA THR A 278 26.67 -22.68 -5.19
C THR A 278 25.56 -21.66 -5.38
N THR A 279 25.26 -21.34 -6.64
CA THR A 279 24.17 -20.41 -6.99
C THR A 279 22.82 -21.09 -6.84
N VAL A 280 21.90 -20.48 -6.11
CA VAL A 280 20.53 -20.96 -5.89
C VAL A 280 19.54 -19.87 -6.27
N GLU A 281 18.67 -20.17 -7.24
CA GLU A 281 17.49 -19.37 -7.54
C GLU A 281 16.40 -19.69 -6.51
N LEU A 282 15.90 -18.67 -5.80
CA LEU A 282 14.86 -18.79 -4.78
C LEU A 282 13.48 -18.39 -5.32
N ALA A 283 13.44 -17.40 -6.23
CA ALA A 283 12.23 -16.94 -6.90
C ALA A 283 12.55 -16.08 -8.13
N LYS A 284 11.57 -15.95 -9.02
CA LYS A 284 11.50 -14.91 -10.06
C LYS A 284 10.41 -13.89 -9.73
N LYS A 285 10.53 -12.69 -10.31
CA LYS A 285 9.49 -11.66 -10.19
C LYS A 285 8.18 -12.14 -10.81
N GLY A 286 7.11 -12.10 -10.02
CA GLY A 286 5.80 -12.62 -10.35
C GLY A 286 5.51 -14.01 -9.78
N ASP A 287 6.50 -14.72 -9.22
CA ASP A 287 6.28 -16.04 -8.63
C ASP A 287 5.31 -15.96 -7.43
N PRO A 288 4.25 -16.79 -7.39
CA PRO A 288 3.33 -16.85 -6.26
C PRO A 288 4.00 -17.47 -5.03
N MET A 289 3.71 -16.92 -3.85
CA MET A 289 4.20 -17.47 -2.57
C MET A 289 3.24 -18.50 -2.00
N TYR A 290 3.78 -19.66 -1.64
CA TYR A 290 3.07 -20.74 -0.96
C TYR A 290 3.45 -20.80 0.52
N TRP A 291 2.47 -21.19 1.34
CA TRP A 291 2.55 -21.17 2.79
C TRP A 291 1.89 -22.41 3.38
N ARG A 292 2.34 -22.83 4.57
CA ARG A 292 1.65 -23.81 5.42
C ARG A 292 0.94 -23.07 6.56
N ILE A 293 -0.35 -23.33 6.77
CA ILE A 293 -1.08 -22.90 7.98
C ILE A 293 -0.52 -23.68 9.16
N VAL A 294 -0.09 -22.94 10.19
CA VAL A 294 0.37 -23.50 11.46
C VAL A 294 -0.79 -23.54 12.46
N ARG A 295 -1.38 -22.37 12.73
CA ARG A 295 -2.46 -22.21 13.72
C ARG A 295 -3.28 -20.94 13.51
N THR A 296 -4.44 -20.85 14.17
CA THR A 296 -5.08 -19.56 14.47
C THR A 296 -4.43 -18.92 15.70
N ASN A 297 -4.50 -17.60 15.81
CA ASN A 297 -4.00 -16.82 16.95
C ASN A 297 -5.18 -16.23 17.77
N SER A 298 -4.91 -15.78 19.01
CA SER A 298 -5.89 -15.21 19.96
C SER A 298 -6.48 -13.85 19.56
N ASP A 299 -5.81 -13.11 18.66
CA ASP A 299 -6.33 -11.92 17.98
C ASP A 299 -7.35 -12.27 16.87
N GLY A 300 -7.37 -13.53 16.44
CA GLY A 300 -8.21 -14.02 15.35
C GLY A 300 -7.52 -14.12 13.99
N SER A 301 -6.21 -13.89 13.88
CA SER A 301 -5.46 -14.11 12.64
C SER A 301 -5.08 -15.59 12.42
N ILE A 302 -4.61 -15.94 11.22
CA ILE A 302 -4.11 -17.29 10.87
C ILE A 302 -2.60 -17.20 10.60
N LYS A 303 -1.78 -17.86 11.42
CA LYS A 303 -0.33 -17.88 11.32
C LYS A 303 0.15 -18.84 10.22
N LEU A 304 0.99 -18.33 9.33
CA LEU A 304 1.47 -18.98 8.11
C LEU A 304 3.00 -19.07 8.10
N LEU A 305 3.54 -20.26 7.83
CA LEU A 305 4.98 -20.51 7.60
C LEU A 305 5.29 -20.50 6.10
N TYR A 306 6.32 -19.74 5.67
CA TYR A 306 6.72 -19.68 4.26
C TYR A 306 7.19 -21.06 3.74
N SER A 307 6.71 -21.43 2.55
CA SER A 307 6.87 -22.76 1.97
C SER A 307 7.39 -22.77 0.52
N GLY A 308 7.93 -21.64 0.03
CA GLY A 308 8.55 -21.53 -1.30
C GLY A 308 7.63 -20.99 -2.40
N THR A 309 8.09 -21.10 -3.65
CA THR A 309 7.38 -20.66 -4.86
C THR A 309 6.50 -21.74 -5.50
N ASN A 310 6.53 -22.97 -4.97
CA ASN A 310 5.59 -24.04 -5.31
C ASN A 310 5.50 -25.07 -4.17
N PRO A 311 4.45 -25.92 -4.12
CA PRO A 311 4.29 -26.91 -3.04
C PRO A 311 5.38 -27.98 -2.94
N ASN A 312 6.26 -28.11 -3.93
CA ASN A 312 7.35 -29.07 -3.99
C ASN A 312 8.73 -28.41 -3.78
N SER A 313 8.78 -27.13 -3.38
CA SER A 313 10.05 -26.44 -3.12
C SER A 313 10.89 -27.16 -2.06
N GLU A 314 12.19 -27.32 -2.35
CA GLU A 314 13.24 -27.71 -1.39
C GLU A 314 14.11 -26.49 -0.99
N THR A 315 13.68 -25.30 -1.40
CA THR A 315 14.31 -24.00 -1.18
C THR A 315 13.36 -23.01 -0.48
N ALA A 316 12.55 -23.50 0.47
CA ALA A 316 11.52 -22.74 1.18
C ALA A 316 12.06 -21.75 2.24
N TYR A 317 13.13 -21.01 1.90
CA TYR A 317 13.78 -19.98 2.69
C TYR A 317 14.09 -18.75 1.83
N ILE A 318 14.33 -17.59 2.45
CA ILE A 318 14.57 -16.32 1.73
C ILE A 318 16.06 -15.95 1.61
N ALA A 319 16.88 -16.52 2.49
CA ALA A 319 18.34 -16.42 2.56
C ALA A 319 18.84 -17.40 3.65
N MET A 320 20.16 -17.51 3.81
CA MET A 320 20.81 -18.10 4.98
C MET A 320 21.77 -17.09 5.62
N ASN A 321 21.71 -16.91 6.94
CA ASN A 321 22.58 -16.00 7.69
C ASN A 321 22.70 -16.43 9.18
N GLU A 322 23.70 -15.90 9.87
CA GLU A 322 23.76 -15.88 11.33
C GLU A 322 22.51 -15.22 11.93
N PHE A 323 22.03 -15.71 13.08
CA PHE A 323 20.93 -15.10 13.81
C PHE A 323 21.33 -13.68 14.25
N THR A 324 22.49 -13.58 14.92
CA THR A 324 23.21 -12.34 15.18
C THR A 324 24.71 -12.63 15.10
N ALA A 325 25.45 -11.95 14.21
CA ALA A 325 26.88 -12.19 13.95
C ALA A 325 27.83 -11.82 15.11
N LYS A 326 27.27 -11.37 16.24
CA LYS A 326 27.93 -11.26 17.54
C LYS A 326 27.15 -12.16 18.50
N SER A 327 27.82 -13.12 19.13
CA SER A 327 27.20 -14.15 19.97
C SER A 327 27.61 -14.11 21.44
N LYS A 328 28.80 -13.58 21.75
CA LYS A 328 29.50 -13.67 23.04
C LYS A 328 28.97 -12.71 24.12
N ASP A 329 27.65 -12.58 24.21
CA ASP A 329 26.91 -11.97 25.32
C ASP A 329 25.45 -12.47 25.26
N THR A 330 24.86 -12.75 26.41
CA THR A 330 23.44 -13.11 26.57
C THR A 330 22.44 -12.25 25.80
N MET A 331 22.73 -10.98 25.51
CA MET A 331 21.74 -10.10 24.88
C MET A 331 21.40 -10.54 23.44
N TYR A 332 22.32 -11.23 22.76
CA TYR A 332 22.20 -11.53 21.33
C TYR A 332 21.25 -12.68 20.96
N VAL A 333 20.59 -13.32 21.94
CA VAL A 333 19.56 -14.36 21.68
C VAL A 333 18.17 -13.81 21.32
N GLY A 334 18.03 -12.48 21.19
CA GLY A 334 16.77 -11.82 20.87
C GLY A 334 16.60 -11.54 19.37
N TYR A 335 15.40 -11.76 18.83
CA TYR A 335 15.01 -11.30 17.49
C TYR A 335 15.18 -9.77 17.36
N MET A 336 14.99 -9.06 18.47
CA MET A 336 15.59 -7.76 18.75
C MET A 336 16.26 -7.81 20.12
N TYR A 337 17.32 -7.04 20.31
CA TYR A 337 18.09 -6.99 21.56
C TYR A 337 18.26 -5.56 22.07
N GLY A 338 18.46 -5.41 23.38
CA GLY A 338 18.67 -4.14 24.06
C GLY A 338 20.15 -3.83 24.25
N ILE A 339 20.56 -3.68 25.52
CA ILE A 339 21.93 -3.43 25.95
C ILE A 339 22.35 -4.45 27.01
N ILE A 340 23.66 -4.56 27.29
CA ILE A 340 24.23 -5.55 28.21
C ILE A 340 23.84 -5.33 29.68
N GLY A 341 24.07 -6.37 30.49
CA GLY A 341 24.19 -6.29 31.97
C GLY A 341 23.04 -6.91 32.76
N SER A 342 21.82 -6.96 32.22
CA SER A 342 20.67 -7.59 32.88
C SER A 342 19.67 -8.14 31.86
N LEU A 343 18.88 -9.14 32.23
CA LEU A 343 17.85 -9.68 31.34
C LEU A 343 16.82 -8.61 30.90
N GLU A 344 16.54 -7.63 31.76
CA GLU A 344 15.64 -6.52 31.45
C GLU A 344 16.30 -5.51 30.50
N ASN A 345 17.59 -5.22 30.67
CA ASN A 345 18.38 -4.43 29.71
C ASN A 345 18.41 -5.12 28.33
N ASN A 346 18.61 -6.44 28.29
CA ASN A 346 18.60 -7.23 27.05
C ASN A 346 17.25 -7.17 26.33
N ARG A 347 16.14 -6.98 27.08
CA ARG A 347 14.75 -6.92 26.62
C ARG A 347 14.28 -5.52 26.17
N LEU A 348 15.13 -4.49 26.24
CA LEU A 348 14.76 -3.12 25.79
C LEU A 348 14.48 -3.02 24.27
N ASN A 349 14.93 -4.01 23.48
CA ASN A 349 14.68 -4.13 22.04
C ASN A 349 14.97 -2.83 21.28
N THR A 350 16.21 -2.34 21.38
CA THR A 350 16.69 -1.12 20.73
C THR A 350 17.49 -1.39 19.45
N ASN A 351 17.88 -2.65 19.24
CA ASN A 351 18.72 -3.11 18.14
C ASN A 351 18.08 -4.32 17.46
N ASP A 352 18.22 -4.43 16.15
CA ASP A 352 17.76 -5.58 15.37
C ASP A 352 18.82 -6.68 15.28
N SER A 353 18.38 -7.93 15.38
CA SER A 353 19.16 -9.10 14.95
C SER A 353 19.46 -9.04 13.44
N ASP A 354 20.43 -9.82 12.97
CA ASP A 354 20.81 -9.79 11.56
C ASP A 354 19.77 -10.49 10.67
N ILE A 355 19.13 -11.56 11.16
CA ILE A 355 17.98 -12.16 10.49
C ILE A 355 16.78 -11.20 10.37
N LYS A 356 16.51 -10.35 11.38
CA LYS A 356 15.39 -9.40 11.32
C LYS A 356 15.59 -8.38 10.20
N LYS A 357 16.80 -7.85 10.03
CA LYS A 357 17.13 -6.91 8.92
C LYS A 357 16.86 -7.52 7.55
N ILE A 358 17.17 -8.81 7.40
CA ILE A 358 16.92 -9.58 6.17
C ILE A 358 15.41 -9.80 5.95
N ILE A 359 14.68 -10.21 6.98
CA ILE A 359 13.23 -10.45 6.94
C ILE A 359 12.46 -9.14 6.67
N ASP A 360 12.78 -8.04 7.35
CA ASP A 360 12.17 -6.73 7.15
C ASP A 360 12.41 -6.22 5.72
N SER A 361 13.62 -6.41 5.18
CA SER A 361 13.96 -6.03 3.81
C SER A 361 13.17 -6.85 2.79
N TRP A 362 13.06 -8.17 3.00
CA TRP A 362 12.28 -9.06 2.14
C TRP A 362 10.78 -8.74 2.18
N TYR A 363 10.21 -8.50 3.36
CA TYR A 363 8.81 -8.11 3.52
C TYR A 363 8.53 -6.77 2.84
N LYS A 364 9.41 -5.78 3.04
CA LYS A 364 9.30 -4.45 2.41
C LYS A 364 9.21 -4.52 0.89
N ILE A 365 9.94 -5.44 0.27
CA ILE A 365 9.95 -5.63 -1.19
C ILE A 365 8.71 -6.42 -1.65
N ASN A 366 8.40 -7.54 -0.98
CA ASN A 366 7.49 -8.55 -1.53
C ASN A 366 6.07 -8.56 -0.92
N LEU A 367 5.91 -8.20 0.36
CA LEU A 367 4.63 -8.28 1.10
C LEU A 367 4.04 -6.93 1.52
N LYS A 368 4.80 -5.83 1.45
CA LYS A 368 4.31 -4.48 1.81
C LYS A 368 3.03 -4.07 1.05
N SER A 369 2.88 -4.49 -0.20
CA SER A 369 1.67 -4.24 -1.01
C SER A 369 0.44 -5.07 -0.59
N TYR A 370 0.59 -5.99 0.36
CA TYR A 370 -0.46 -6.88 0.86
C TYR A 370 -0.75 -6.67 2.36
N GLU A 371 -0.23 -5.59 2.98
CA GLU A 371 -0.28 -5.43 4.44
C GLU A 371 -1.69 -5.32 5.03
N ASP A 372 -2.66 -4.77 4.29
CA ASP A 372 -4.09 -4.72 4.70
C ASP A 372 -4.69 -6.12 4.98
N TYR A 373 -4.09 -7.17 4.40
CA TYR A 373 -4.51 -8.57 4.54
C TYR A 373 -3.81 -9.29 5.71
N ILE A 374 -2.90 -8.62 6.42
CA ILE A 374 -2.04 -9.19 7.48
C ILE A 374 -2.35 -8.51 8.82
N SER A 375 -2.30 -9.25 9.92
CA SER A 375 -2.56 -8.71 11.26
C SER A 375 -1.35 -7.96 11.82
N ASP A 376 -1.56 -6.70 12.22
CA ASP A 376 -0.61 -5.89 12.97
C ASP A 376 -0.46 -6.32 14.45
N SER A 377 -1.43 -7.11 14.93
CA SER A 377 -1.69 -7.44 16.33
C SER A 377 -1.31 -8.87 16.71
N ALA A 378 -1.01 -9.72 15.72
CA ALA A 378 -0.58 -11.09 15.93
C ALA A 378 0.75 -11.15 16.69
N ILE A 379 0.80 -11.97 17.74
CA ILE A 379 1.97 -12.08 18.62
C ILE A 379 3.00 -13.05 18.05
N TYR A 380 4.23 -12.56 17.96
CA TYR A 380 5.44 -13.36 17.76
C TYR A 380 6.21 -13.40 19.08
N CYS A 381 6.21 -14.54 19.77
CA CYS A 381 6.81 -14.65 21.11
C CYS A 381 8.28 -15.05 21.02
N ASN A 382 9.19 -14.22 21.56
CA ASN A 382 10.61 -14.58 21.67
C ASN A 382 10.89 -15.42 22.92
N ASP A 383 10.16 -15.19 24.01
CA ASP A 383 10.32 -15.83 25.34
C ASP A 383 11.77 -15.98 25.82
N ARG A 384 12.30 -14.89 26.40
CA ARG A 384 13.61 -14.87 27.06
C ARG A 384 13.53 -15.06 28.58
N GLU A 385 12.46 -15.66 29.12
CA GLU A 385 12.44 -16.00 30.55
C GLU A 385 13.52 -17.04 30.89
N VAL A 386 14.04 -17.02 32.12
CA VAL A 386 14.99 -18.04 32.60
C VAL A 386 14.20 -19.32 32.93
N GLY A 387 14.63 -20.44 32.36
CA GLY A 387 13.99 -21.76 32.54
C GLY A 387 14.74 -22.67 33.50
N GLU A 388 16.08 -22.63 33.50
CA GLU A 388 16.93 -23.40 34.43
C GLU A 388 18.24 -22.63 34.67
N GLY A 389 18.74 -22.67 35.91
CA GLY A 389 19.87 -21.86 36.36
C GLY A 389 19.45 -20.42 36.73
N THR A 390 20.42 -19.51 36.67
CA THR A 390 20.24 -18.07 36.98
C THR A 390 20.83 -17.25 35.85
N TYR A 391 20.18 -16.15 35.46
CA TYR A 391 20.72 -15.24 34.45
C TYR A 391 22.14 -14.76 34.83
N GLN A 392 23.10 -14.95 33.92
CA GLN A 392 24.48 -14.49 34.04
C GLN A 392 24.92 -13.91 32.69
N ALA A 393 25.33 -12.64 32.64
CA ALA A 393 25.65 -11.94 31.38
C ALA A 393 26.76 -12.62 30.55
N ASN A 394 27.66 -13.36 31.21
CA ASN A 394 28.69 -14.21 30.60
C ASN A 394 28.81 -15.51 31.44
N GLY A 395 27.80 -16.38 31.35
CA GLY A 395 27.75 -17.62 32.11
C GLY A 395 26.59 -18.52 31.66
N GLU A 396 26.56 -19.74 32.20
CA GLU A 396 25.70 -20.81 31.68
C GLU A 396 24.33 -20.85 32.36
N PHE A 397 23.26 -20.81 31.55
CA PHE A 397 21.87 -21.02 31.97
C PHE A 397 20.98 -21.32 30.76
N PHE A 398 19.76 -21.80 31.02
CA PHE A 398 18.79 -22.18 29.98
C PHE A 398 17.53 -21.31 30.04
N TYR A 399 16.91 -21.09 28.88
CA TYR A 399 15.70 -20.27 28.75
C TYR A 399 14.41 -21.08 28.92
N GLY A 400 13.26 -20.44 29.15
CA GLY A 400 11.98 -21.09 29.45
C GLY A 400 11.56 -22.17 28.43
N ALA A 401 11.88 -21.96 27.14
CA ALA A 401 11.66 -22.93 26.08
C ALA A 401 12.49 -24.22 26.23
N TYR A 402 13.70 -24.19 26.83
CA TYR A 402 14.45 -25.40 27.19
C TYR A 402 13.63 -26.27 28.14
N THR A 403 13.22 -25.71 29.28
CA THR A 403 12.54 -26.47 30.35
C THR A 403 11.18 -26.98 29.89
N ARG A 404 10.42 -26.18 29.13
CA ARG A 404 9.13 -26.61 28.55
C ARG A 404 9.29 -27.74 27.53
N LEU A 405 10.22 -27.63 26.59
CA LEU A 405 10.28 -28.51 25.41
C LEU A 405 11.17 -29.74 25.63
N LYS A 406 12.22 -29.62 26.44
CA LYS A 406 13.14 -30.71 26.78
C LYS A 406 12.67 -31.48 28.00
N THR A 407 12.55 -30.82 29.14
CA THR A 407 12.37 -31.45 30.47
C THR A 407 10.91 -31.80 30.75
N ASN A 408 10.00 -30.85 30.57
CA ASN A 408 8.61 -31.00 31.03
C ASN A 408 7.64 -31.51 29.95
N LYS A 409 8.01 -31.40 28.66
CA LYS A 409 7.16 -31.69 27.49
C LYS A 409 5.80 -30.95 27.50
N THR A 410 5.82 -29.69 27.95
CA THR A 410 4.66 -28.80 28.05
C THR A 410 4.82 -27.55 27.17
N PRO A 411 4.63 -27.64 25.84
CA PRO A 411 4.66 -26.46 24.98
C PRO A 411 3.50 -25.50 25.26
N THR A 412 3.64 -24.22 24.96
CA THR A 412 2.57 -23.21 25.12
C THR A 412 2.58 -22.15 24.03
N TYR A 413 1.41 -21.60 23.73
CA TYR A 413 1.27 -20.38 22.92
C TYR A 413 1.29 -19.10 23.75
N ASN A 414 1.17 -19.20 25.09
CA ASN A 414 1.17 -18.03 25.97
C ASN A 414 2.56 -17.40 26.05
N CYS A 415 2.65 -16.09 25.84
CA CYS A 415 3.88 -15.34 25.94
C CYS A 415 3.87 -14.46 27.20
N SER A 416 4.51 -14.90 28.28
CA SER A 416 4.35 -14.28 29.61
C SER A 416 4.83 -12.82 29.70
N ASN A 417 5.90 -12.47 29.00
CA ASN A 417 6.55 -11.16 29.13
C ASN A 417 6.14 -10.19 28.01
N LYS A 418 5.60 -9.02 28.37
CA LYS A 418 5.18 -8.02 27.36
C LYS A 418 6.34 -7.59 26.46
N SER A 419 7.57 -7.50 26.96
CA SER A 419 8.73 -7.11 26.15
C SER A 419 9.11 -8.14 25.08
N ASP A 420 8.70 -9.40 25.24
CA ASP A 420 8.92 -10.47 24.26
C ASP A 420 7.69 -10.79 23.39
N LYS A 421 6.54 -10.15 23.63
CA LYS A 421 5.38 -10.15 22.72
C LYS A 421 5.64 -9.21 21.54
N PHE A 422 6.37 -9.66 20.51
CA PHE A 422 6.63 -8.83 19.33
C PHE A 422 5.37 -8.66 18.48
N THR A 423 5.02 -7.39 18.22
CA THR A 423 3.87 -6.93 17.42
C THR A 423 4.22 -5.62 16.71
N VAL A 424 3.42 -5.23 15.71
CA VAL A 424 3.41 -3.85 15.19
C VAL A 424 2.48 -2.99 16.06
N ASN A 425 1.30 -3.52 16.42
CA ASN A 425 0.35 -2.84 17.30
C ASN A 425 0.80 -2.87 18.78
N SER A 426 1.10 -1.70 19.34
CA SER A 426 1.56 -1.52 20.72
C SER A 426 0.48 -1.77 21.80
N ASN A 427 -0.79 -1.88 21.39
CA ASN A 427 -1.88 -2.29 22.27
C ASN A 427 -1.92 -3.82 22.47
N ALA A 428 -1.53 -4.59 21.45
CA ALA A 428 -1.52 -6.05 21.51
C ALA A 428 -0.22 -6.64 22.12
N GLY A 429 0.92 -5.97 21.90
CA GLY A 429 2.24 -6.43 22.34
C GLY A 429 3.20 -5.27 22.61
N ASN A 430 4.49 -5.44 22.28
CA ASN A 430 5.51 -4.43 22.51
C ASN A 430 5.56 -3.30 21.47
N GLY A 431 4.90 -3.46 20.30
CA GLY A 431 4.91 -2.46 19.23
C GLY A 431 6.29 -2.16 18.65
N LYS A 432 7.23 -3.13 18.71
CA LYS A 432 8.62 -2.97 18.26
C LYS A 432 8.86 -3.38 16.80
N LEU A 433 7.92 -4.09 16.17
CA LEU A 433 8.05 -4.49 14.78
C LEU A 433 7.67 -3.35 13.83
N ILE A 434 8.43 -3.21 12.74
CA ILE A 434 8.10 -2.30 11.63
C ILE A 434 7.14 -2.99 10.65
N TYR A 435 7.25 -4.31 10.52
CA TYR A 435 6.42 -5.16 9.67
C TYR A 435 5.92 -6.40 10.46
N PRO A 436 4.70 -6.89 10.21
CA PRO A 436 4.08 -7.98 10.98
C PRO A 436 4.61 -9.38 10.63
N VAL A 437 5.93 -9.57 10.71
CA VAL A 437 6.65 -10.78 10.26
C VAL A 437 7.79 -11.17 11.22
N ALA A 438 7.94 -12.48 11.47
CA ALA A 438 9.03 -13.03 12.27
C ALA A 438 9.33 -14.50 11.91
N LEU A 439 9.68 -15.33 12.90
CA LEU A 439 9.91 -16.78 12.78
C LEU A 439 8.93 -17.56 13.71
N LEU A 440 8.86 -18.90 13.57
CA LEU A 440 8.09 -19.77 14.48
C LEU A 440 8.81 -19.97 15.82
N THR A 441 8.07 -20.38 16.85
CA THR A 441 8.63 -20.79 18.15
C THR A 441 8.92 -22.29 18.20
N GLY A 442 9.76 -22.72 19.17
CA GLY A 442 9.95 -24.14 19.48
C GLY A 442 8.67 -24.81 19.99
N ASP A 443 7.86 -24.08 20.74
CA ASP A 443 6.53 -24.50 21.17
C ASP A 443 5.59 -24.76 19.97
N GLU A 444 5.59 -23.88 18.95
CA GLU A 444 4.81 -24.04 17.72
C GLU A 444 5.23 -25.30 16.92
N ILE A 445 6.53 -25.60 16.84
CA ILE A 445 7.03 -26.87 16.25
C ILE A 445 6.60 -28.09 17.08
N SER A 446 6.61 -27.99 18.41
CA SER A 446 6.21 -29.11 19.26
C SER A 446 4.71 -29.42 19.15
N TYR A 447 3.87 -28.39 19.06
CA TYR A 447 2.46 -28.56 18.71
C TYR A 447 2.28 -29.19 17.32
N ALA A 448 3.02 -28.72 16.30
CA ALA A 448 2.96 -29.26 14.94
C ALA A 448 3.45 -30.71 14.79
N GLY A 449 4.23 -31.22 15.76
CA GLY A 449 4.54 -32.65 15.88
C GLY A 449 5.96 -33.00 16.30
N GLY A 450 6.88 -32.03 16.33
CA GLY A 450 8.26 -32.27 16.75
C GLY A 450 8.40 -32.51 18.26
N VAL A 451 9.51 -33.13 18.67
CA VAL A 451 9.90 -33.23 20.07
C VAL A 451 11.36 -32.82 20.20
N LYS A 452 11.67 -32.09 21.28
CA LYS A 452 13.05 -31.67 21.56
C LYS A 452 13.94 -32.88 21.74
N ASP A 453 15.02 -32.90 20.96
CA ASP A 453 16.07 -33.92 20.90
C ASP A 453 15.64 -35.26 20.27
N PHE A 454 14.62 -35.27 19.41
CA PHE A 454 14.21 -36.43 18.59
C PHE A 454 13.99 -36.04 17.12
N GLY A 455 14.43 -36.91 16.20
CA GLY A 455 14.10 -36.82 14.77
C GLY A 455 12.68 -37.31 14.49
N LEU A 456 12.11 -36.92 13.35
CA LEU A 456 10.81 -37.40 12.89
C LEU A 456 10.92 -38.79 12.25
N ASN A 457 9.80 -39.53 12.28
CA ASN A 457 9.59 -40.74 11.48
C ASN A 457 8.75 -40.40 10.24
N GLU A 458 8.88 -41.18 9.17
CA GLU A 458 7.98 -41.05 8.01
C GLU A 458 6.55 -41.51 8.36
N PRO A 459 5.50 -40.88 7.77
CA PRO A 459 5.54 -39.70 6.91
C PRO A 459 5.79 -38.42 7.71
N TYR A 460 6.72 -37.57 7.25
CA TYR A 460 7.18 -36.42 8.05
C TYR A 460 6.15 -35.30 8.21
N SER A 461 6.11 -34.70 9.41
CA SER A 461 5.18 -33.63 9.76
C SER A 461 5.31 -32.37 8.89
N TYR A 462 4.19 -31.71 8.60
CA TYR A 462 4.06 -30.69 7.54
C TYR A 462 4.98 -29.46 7.66
N TYR A 463 5.52 -29.17 8.85
CA TYR A 463 6.44 -28.04 9.06
C TYR A 463 7.80 -28.29 8.38
N TYR A 464 8.15 -29.56 8.22
CA TYR A 464 9.35 -30.05 7.58
C TYR A 464 9.09 -30.41 6.11
N SER A 465 8.06 -31.22 5.85
CA SER A 465 7.82 -31.82 4.53
C SER A 465 7.19 -30.87 3.50
N ASN A 466 7.72 -30.90 2.27
CA ASN A 466 7.05 -30.38 1.09
C ASN A 466 5.94 -31.38 0.63
N SER A 467 5.23 -31.09 -0.46
CA SER A 467 4.09 -31.93 -0.86
C SER A 467 4.45 -33.31 -1.43
N LEU A 468 5.74 -33.56 -1.70
CA LEU A 468 6.28 -34.87 -2.08
C LEU A 468 6.82 -35.68 -0.89
N GLY A 469 6.89 -35.08 0.31
CA GLY A 469 7.45 -35.68 1.54
C GLY A 469 8.88 -35.25 1.86
N ASN A 470 9.63 -34.74 0.89
CA ASN A 470 11.02 -34.28 1.05
C ASN A 470 11.12 -33.05 1.97
N SER A 471 12.31 -32.78 2.51
CA SER A 471 12.57 -31.56 3.29
C SER A 471 12.31 -30.30 2.46
N SER A 472 11.47 -29.39 2.97
CA SER A 472 11.16 -28.10 2.34
C SER A 472 12.38 -27.19 2.17
N VAL A 473 13.50 -27.50 2.84
CA VAL A 473 14.73 -26.70 2.83
C VAL A 473 15.96 -27.52 2.39
N GLY A 474 15.76 -28.73 1.84
CA GLY A 474 16.84 -29.67 1.56
C GLY A 474 17.59 -30.04 2.84
N ALA A 475 18.92 -30.15 2.77
CA ALA A 475 19.78 -30.46 3.92
C ALA A 475 19.91 -29.33 4.96
N ASN A 476 19.37 -28.13 4.72
CA ASN A 476 19.69 -26.96 5.56
C ASN A 476 18.98 -26.96 6.92
N PHE A 477 19.70 -26.65 7.99
CA PHE A 477 19.12 -26.23 9.28
C PHE A 477 18.45 -24.86 9.12
N TRP A 478 17.31 -24.65 9.77
CA TRP A 478 16.57 -23.38 9.72
C TRP A 478 16.14 -22.84 11.08
N TRP A 479 16.10 -21.51 11.18
CA TRP A 479 15.94 -20.79 12.45
C TRP A 479 14.50 -20.73 12.98
N LEU A 480 14.36 -20.92 14.30
CA LEU A 480 13.18 -20.53 15.09
C LEU A 480 13.52 -19.28 15.92
N MET A 481 12.51 -18.68 16.57
CA MET A 481 12.68 -17.48 17.40
C MET A 481 12.93 -17.76 18.89
N SER A 482 12.73 -19.01 19.35
CA SER A 482 12.87 -19.37 20.76
C SER A 482 14.34 -19.58 21.14
N PRO A 483 14.88 -18.88 22.15
CA PRO A 483 16.23 -19.12 22.66
C PRO A 483 16.28 -20.47 23.39
N TYR A 484 17.48 -21.03 23.51
CA TYR A 484 17.71 -22.34 24.12
C TYR A 484 18.59 -22.22 25.37
N LEU A 485 19.80 -21.66 25.21
CA LEU A 485 20.77 -21.46 26.30
C LEU A 485 21.62 -20.20 26.11
N THR A 486 22.33 -19.83 27.17
CA THR A 486 23.64 -19.17 27.05
C THR A 486 24.70 -20.16 27.54
N ALA A 487 25.79 -20.32 26.78
CA ALA A 487 26.89 -21.19 27.14
C ALA A 487 27.86 -20.49 28.11
N SER A 488 28.72 -21.25 28.79
CA SER A 488 29.63 -20.75 29.83
C SER A 488 30.68 -19.73 29.31
N ASN A 489 30.82 -19.56 27.99
CA ASN A 489 31.64 -18.54 27.32
C ASN A 489 30.85 -17.28 26.89
N GLY A 490 29.58 -17.16 27.26
CA GLY A 490 28.66 -16.09 26.85
C GLY A 490 27.97 -16.31 25.49
N THR A 491 28.28 -17.37 24.74
CA THR A 491 27.65 -17.64 23.44
C THR A 491 26.18 -18.01 23.59
N GLY A 492 25.29 -17.22 22.99
CA GLY A 492 23.86 -17.51 22.92
C GLY A 492 23.51 -18.64 21.93
N GLY A 493 22.60 -19.53 22.33
CA GLY A 493 22.05 -20.60 21.49
C GLY A 493 20.56 -20.44 21.20
N ILE A 494 20.15 -20.62 19.94
CA ILE A 494 18.77 -20.47 19.45
C ILE A 494 18.24 -21.81 18.95
N ASN A 495 16.96 -22.13 19.17
CA ASN A 495 16.35 -23.34 18.62
C ASN A 495 16.20 -23.26 17.09
N GLY A 496 16.20 -24.42 16.45
CA GLY A 496 15.96 -24.53 15.01
C GLY A 496 15.50 -25.93 14.64
N VAL A 497 15.36 -26.18 13.34
CA VAL A 497 14.92 -27.48 12.82
C VAL A 497 15.90 -27.97 11.76
N HIS A 498 16.28 -29.24 11.85
CA HIS A 498 17.17 -29.89 10.89
C HIS A 498 16.49 -30.11 9.54
N GLY A 499 17.29 -30.06 8.48
CA GLY A 499 16.88 -30.43 7.13
C GLY A 499 16.95 -31.95 6.91
N LEU A 500 17.27 -32.36 5.69
CA LEU A 500 17.59 -33.73 5.32
C LEU A 500 18.99 -34.10 5.84
N ASP A 501 19.04 -34.87 6.94
CA ASP A 501 20.27 -35.38 7.58
C ASP A 501 20.01 -36.73 8.30
N GLU A 502 20.83 -37.08 9.29
CA GLU A 502 20.64 -38.29 10.12
C GLU A 502 19.45 -38.18 11.09
N PHE A 503 18.90 -36.96 11.28
CA PHE A 503 17.87 -36.62 12.25
C PHE A 503 16.75 -35.76 11.63
N ASN A 504 16.25 -36.17 10.46
CA ASN A 504 15.22 -35.46 9.68
C ASN A 504 14.14 -34.75 10.52
N GLY A 505 14.08 -33.41 10.43
CA GLY A 505 13.07 -32.59 11.11
C GLY A 505 13.23 -32.41 12.62
N TYR A 506 14.37 -32.85 13.19
CA TYR A 506 14.75 -32.72 14.60
C TYR A 506 14.71 -31.27 15.09
N LEU A 507 14.07 -31.06 16.25
CA LEU A 507 13.96 -29.76 16.92
C LEU A 507 15.28 -29.42 17.65
N GLY A 508 16.31 -29.08 16.90
CA GLY A 508 17.65 -28.79 17.39
C GLY A 508 17.84 -27.41 17.99
N TYR A 509 19.09 -27.05 18.21
CA TYR A 509 19.53 -25.68 18.50
C TYR A 509 20.90 -25.46 17.86
N ASN A 510 21.25 -24.20 17.62
CA ASN A 510 22.56 -23.82 17.12
C ASN A 510 23.02 -22.48 17.71
N SER A 511 24.33 -22.19 17.66
CA SER A 511 24.90 -20.93 18.17
C SER A 511 24.45 -19.74 17.33
N SER A 512 24.19 -18.58 17.95
CA SER A 512 23.59 -17.43 17.23
C SER A 512 24.49 -16.82 16.14
N ASP A 513 25.79 -17.10 16.17
CA ASP A 513 26.82 -16.75 15.18
C ASP A 513 27.04 -17.82 14.10
N TYR A 514 26.29 -18.92 14.09
CA TYR A 514 26.36 -19.93 13.03
C TYR A 514 25.34 -19.62 11.93
N SER A 515 25.71 -19.80 10.66
CA SER A 515 24.88 -19.37 9.52
C SER A 515 23.88 -20.45 9.10
N SER A 516 22.59 -20.11 8.99
CA SER A 516 21.47 -21.06 8.77
C SER A 516 20.26 -20.42 8.07
N ALA A 517 19.35 -21.25 7.55
CA ALA A 517 18.26 -20.81 6.67
C ALA A 517 17.13 -20.05 7.38
N ILE A 518 16.57 -19.05 6.68
CA ILE A 518 15.58 -18.11 7.21
C ILE A 518 14.21 -18.38 6.55
N ARG A 519 13.21 -18.79 7.35
CA ARG A 519 11.84 -19.06 6.90
C ARG A 519 10.83 -18.07 7.52
N PRO A 520 10.39 -17.03 6.79
CA PRO A 520 9.47 -16.04 7.33
C PRO A 520 8.13 -16.62 7.78
N VAL A 521 7.56 -15.99 8.79
CA VAL A 521 6.22 -16.27 9.33
C VAL A 521 5.42 -14.98 9.38
N ILE A 522 4.23 -15.01 8.81
CA ILE A 522 3.23 -13.93 8.88
C ILE A 522 1.95 -14.45 9.54
N SER A 523 1.00 -13.57 9.86
CA SER A 523 -0.34 -13.96 10.30
C SER A 523 -1.40 -13.19 9.54
N ILE A 524 -2.14 -13.85 8.64
CA ILE A 524 -3.16 -13.19 7.80
C ILE A 524 -4.46 -12.95 8.58
N ASN A 525 -5.18 -11.90 8.25
CA ASN A 525 -6.49 -11.59 8.82
C ASN A 525 -7.49 -12.69 8.43
N ALA A 526 -8.01 -13.46 9.39
CA ALA A 526 -8.87 -14.60 9.08
C ALA A 526 -10.21 -14.21 8.43
N ASN A 527 -10.63 -12.95 8.60
CA ASN A 527 -11.81 -12.37 7.94
C ASN A 527 -11.55 -11.92 6.49
N ASN A 528 -10.35 -12.13 5.93
CA ASN A 528 -10.08 -11.99 4.50
C ASN A 528 -11.04 -12.88 3.70
N ILE A 529 -11.55 -12.36 2.58
CA ILE A 529 -12.48 -13.07 1.70
C ILE A 529 -11.78 -14.30 1.11
N TYR A 530 -12.39 -15.47 1.29
CA TYR A 530 -11.94 -16.72 0.67
C TYR A 530 -12.35 -16.72 -0.81
N LYS A 531 -11.41 -17.11 -1.69
CA LYS A 531 -11.60 -17.11 -3.14
C LYS A 531 -11.80 -18.52 -3.69
N SER A 532 -10.89 -19.45 -3.38
CA SER A 532 -10.89 -20.82 -3.94
C SER A 532 -9.96 -21.75 -3.16
N GLY A 533 -10.11 -23.07 -3.36
CA GLY A 533 -9.23 -24.10 -2.81
C GLY A 533 -9.76 -24.82 -1.56
N ASN A 534 -9.14 -25.96 -1.26
CA ASN A 534 -9.45 -26.83 -0.10
C ASN A 534 -8.23 -27.08 0.80
N GLY A 535 -7.15 -26.32 0.60
CA GLY A 535 -5.91 -26.43 1.36
C GLY A 535 -5.01 -27.59 0.97
N SER A 536 -5.38 -28.45 0.03
CA SER A 536 -4.45 -29.47 -0.51
C SER A 536 -3.31 -28.81 -1.30
N SER A 537 -2.18 -29.48 -1.51
CA SER A 537 -1.10 -28.94 -2.36
C SER A 537 -1.54 -28.73 -3.82
N ALA A 538 -2.46 -29.55 -4.31
CA ALA A 538 -3.06 -29.43 -5.64
C ALA A 538 -4.13 -28.33 -5.73
N SER A 539 -4.73 -27.92 -4.61
CA SER A 539 -5.70 -26.82 -4.55
C SER A 539 -5.59 -26.02 -3.22
N PRO A 540 -4.49 -25.26 -3.03
CA PRO A 540 -4.30 -24.45 -1.82
C PRO A 540 -5.38 -23.42 -1.65
N TYR A 541 -5.65 -23.00 -0.41
CA TYR A 541 -6.56 -21.88 -0.17
C TYR A 541 -5.98 -20.60 -0.78
N GLU A 542 -6.72 -19.97 -1.68
CA GLU A 542 -6.49 -18.60 -2.15
C GLU A 542 -7.47 -17.64 -1.44
N ILE A 543 -6.98 -16.43 -1.14
CA ILE A 543 -7.82 -15.31 -0.68
C ILE A 543 -7.91 -14.21 -1.74
N GLU A 544 -8.99 -13.44 -1.72
CA GLU A 544 -9.22 -12.37 -2.69
C GLU A 544 -8.40 -11.12 -2.33
N THR A 545 -7.25 -10.98 -3.00
CA THR A 545 -6.31 -9.88 -2.77
C THR A 545 -6.18 -8.96 -3.97
N THR A 546 -6.18 -7.65 -3.74
CA THR A 546 -5.66 -6.64 -4.68
C THR A 546 -4.41 -6.03 -4.06
N ALA A 547 -3.29 -5.98 -4.77
CA ALA A 547 -2.10 -5.28 -4.28
C ALA A 547 -2.39 -3.78 -4.09
N SER A 548 -1.71 -3.15 -3.13
CA SER A 548 -1.80 -1.72 -2.82
C SER A 548 -0.42 -1.06 -2.98
N TYR A 549 -0.39 0.11 -3.61
CA TYR A 549 0.85 0.79 -4.02
C TYR A 549 0.89 2.24 -3.55
N GLU A 550 2.01 2.63 -2.95
CA GLU A 550 2.26 4.01 -2.49
C GLU A 550 2.82 4.85 -3.64
N VAL A 551 2.11 5.92 -3.99
CA VAL A 551 2.56 6.94 -4.94
C VAL A 551 2.89 8.21 -4.15
N THR A 552 4.13 8.67 -4.26
CA THR A 552 4.59 9.94 -3.66
C THR A 552 4.76 10.99 -4.76
N LEU A 553 4.28 12.22 -4.53
CA LEU A 553 4.44 13.36 -5.44
C LEU A 553 5.18 14.50 -4.75
N THR A 554 6.17 15.07 -5.46
CA THR A 554 6.82 16.34 -5.13
C THR A 554 6.42 17.40 -6.16
N VAL A 555 5.78 18.47 -5.70
CA VAL A 555 5.40 19.63 -6.52
C VAL A 555 6.40 20.75 -6.32
N ASN A 556 7.07 21.16 -7.40
CA ASN A 556 7.92 22.35 -7.42
C ASN A 556 7.13 23.56 -7.96
N ASN A 557 7.50 24.76 -7.51
CA ASN A 557 6.82 26.02 -7.88
C ASN A 557 5.31 26.02 -7.55
N GLY A 558 4.89 25.26 -6.53
CA GLY A 558 3.50 25.12 -6.12
C GLY A 558 3.34 24.30 -4.84
N THR A 559 2.10 23.93 -4.54
CA THR A 559 1.71 23.08 -3.40
C THR A 559 0.97 21.83 -3.89
N GLY A 560 0.77 20.85 -3.00
CA GLY A 560 0.15 19.56 -3.31
C GLY A 560 1.10 18.36 -3.24
N SER A 561 2.35 18.56 -2.79
CA SER A 561 3.27 17.47 -2.45
C SER A 561 2.69 16.59 -1.35
N GLY A 562 2.83 15.27 -1.49
CA GLY A 562 2.25 14.31 -0.55
C GLY A 562 2.37 12.87 -1.04
N LYS A 563 1.60 11.96 -0.44
CA LYS A 563 1.56 10.54 -0.81
C LYS A 563 0.15 9.96 -0.70
N VAL A 564 -0.17 9.01 -1.56
CA VAL A 564 -1.44 8.27 -1.58
C VAL A 564 -1.19 6.79 -1.81
N ASN A 565 -1.97 5.93 -1.14
CA ASN A 565 -2.00 4.50 -1.41
C ASN A 565 -3.20 4.19 -2.32
N VAL A 566 -2.98 3.44 -3.38
CA VAL A 566 -4.05 3.00 -4.31
C VAL A 566 -3.92 1.53 -4.63
N LYS A 567 -5.06 0.85 -4.79
CA LYS A 567 -5.09 -0.53 -5.29
C LYS A 567 -4.53 -0.60 -6.72
N GLU A 568 -3.96 -1.76 -7.05
CA GLU A 568 -3.46 -2.07 -8.38
C GLU A 568 -4.50 -1.77 -9.48
N GLY A 569 -4.06 -1.10 -10.54
CA GLY A 569 -4.90 -0.68 -11.66
C GLY A 569 -5.68 0.63 -11.43
N ASN A 570 -5.84 1.09 -10.19
CA ASN A 570 -6.50 2.37 -9.91
C ASN A 570 -5.59 3.58 -10.20
N ASN A 571 -6.20 4.75 -10.26
CA ASN A 571 -5.52 6.03 -10.49
C ASN A 571 -5.12 6.68 -9.16
N ALA A 572 -3.91 7.23 -9.08
CA ALA A 572 -3.47 8.09 -7.97
C ALA A 572 -3.71 9.57 -8.33
N THR A 573 -4.44 10.29 -7.48
CA THR A 573 -4.82 11.69 -7.69
C THR A 573 -4.29 12.61 -6.60
N PHE A 574 -3.77 13.76 -6.99
CA PHE A 574 -3.24 14.81 -6.11
C PHE A 574 -3.86 16.16 -6.44
N THR A 575 -4.33 16.88 -5.41
CA THR A 575 -4.74 18.29 -5.56
C THR A 575 -3.50 19.16 -5.49
N VAL A 576 -3.21 19.90 -6.56
CA VAL A 576 -2.01 20.71 -6.75
C VAL A 576 -2.38 22.14 -7.16
N THR A 577 -1.58 23.12 -6.72
CA THR A 577 -1.82 24.55 -6.98
C THR A 577 -0.49 25.25 -7.28
N PRO A 578 -0.38 26.05 -8.36
CA PRO A 578 0.83 26.83 -8.64
C PRO A 578 1.05 27.93 -7.59
N SER A 579 2.30 28.26 -7.32
CA SER A 579 2.68 29.42 -6.51
C SER A 579 2.44 30.72 -7.27
N SER A 580 2.33 31.84 -6.55
CA SER A 580 2.24 33.18 -7.17
C SER A 580 3.39 33.43 -8.15
N GLY A 581 3.08 33.90 -9.36
CA GLY A 581 4.02 34.05 -10.47
C GLY A 581 4.30 32.76 -11.27
N TYR A 582 3.45 31.73 -11.13
CA TYR A 582 3.48 30.50 -11.91
C TYR A 582 2.08 30.18 -12.46
N LEU A 583 2.04 29.59 -13.65
CA LEU A 583 0.81 29.21 -14.35
C LEU A 583 0.32 27.82 -13.90
N ALA A 584 -0.97 27.54 -14.09
CA ALA A 584 -1.56 26.21 -13.90
C ALA A 584 -1.21 25.23 -15.06
N GLU A 585 0.06 25.28 -15.51
CA GLU A 585 0.61 24.46 -16.59
C GLU A 585 1.92 23.83 -16.12
N LEU A 586 2.16 22.56 -16.49
CA LEU A 586 3.40 21.87 -16.13
C LEU A 586 4.54 22.20 -17.10
N GLU A 587 5.71 22.50 -16.54
CA GLU A 587 7.00 22.61 -17.22
C GLU A 587 7.69 21.23 -17.28
N THR A 588 7.60 20.46 -16.20
CA THR A 588 8.18 19.11 -16.10
C THR A 588 7.19 18.12 -15.48
N ASN A 589 7.32 16.84 -15.84
CA ASN A 589 6.47 15.76 -15.38
C ASN A 589 7.24 14.42 -15.46
N ALA A 590 7.65 13.89 -14.31
CA ALA A 590 8.49 12.69 -14.23
C ALA A 590 7.71 11.36 -14.29
N CYS A 591 6.36 11.39 -14.27
CA CYS A 591 5.53 10.18 -14.16
C CYS A 591 4.44 10.04 -15.24
N GLY A 592 4.41 10.92 -16.24
CA GLY A 592 3.46 10.86 -17.36
C GLY A 592 1.99 11.09 -16.99
N GLY A 593 1.72 11.63 -15.79
CA GLY A 593 0.36 11.93 -15.35
C GLY A 593 -0.23 13.16 -16.04
N THR A 594 -1.54 13.37 -15.91
CA THR A 594 -2.25 14.50 -16.53
C THR A 594 -2.70 15.51 -15.47
N LEU A 595 -2.53 16.81 -15.75
CA LEU A 595 -3.10 17.89 -14.96
C LEU A 595 -4.43 18.33 -15.59
N SER A 596 -5.50 18.38 -14.81
CA SER A 596 -6.80 18.92 -15.21
C SER A 596 -7.35 19.81 -14.11
N GLY A 597 -7.41 21.13 -14.36
CA GLY A 597 -7.68 22.11 -13.32
C GLY A 597 -6.59 22.05 -12.24
N SER A 598 -6.99 21.82 -10.98
CA SER A 598 -6.09 21.59 -9.84
C SER A 598 -5.79 20.11 -9.56
N THR A 599 -6.29 19.16 -10.37
CA THR A 599 -6.09 17.72 -10.11
C THR A 599 -5.03 17.15 -11.03
N TYR A 600 -3.91 16.68 -10.45
CA TYR A 600 -2.90 15.90 -11.14
C TYR A 600 -3.16 14.40 -10.94
N THR A 601 -3.27 13.64 -12.04
CA THR A 601 -3.67 12.22 -12.04
C THR A 601 -2.61 11.34 -12.68
N ILE A 602 -2.16 10.32 -11.96
CA ILE A 602 -1.35 9.21 -12.49
C ILE A 602 -2.28 8.00 -12.67
N SER A 603 -2.57 7.64 -13.90
CA SER A 603 -3.49 6.54 -14.21
C SER A 603 -2.81 5.16 -14.11
N ASN A 604 -3.60 4.12 -13.85
CA ASN A 604 -3.19 2.70 -13.89
C ASN A 604 -1.91 2.41 -13.08
N VAL A 605 -2.00 2.53 -11.75
CA VAL A 605 -0.86 2.29 -10.86
C VAL A 605 -0.65 0.79 -10.64
N THR A 606 0.42 0.26 -11.23
CA THR A 606 0.87 -1.14 -11.12
C THR A 606 2.16 -1.31 -10.30
N SER A 607 2.66 -0.23 -9.69
CA SER A 607 3.79 -0.25 -8.76
C SER A 607 3.83 1.00 -7.90
N SER A 608 4.36 0.90 -6.69
CA SER A 608 4.76 2.07 -5.90
C SER A 608 5.80 2.90 -6.67
N LYS A 609 5.76 4.24 -6.55
CA LYS A 609 6.65 5.16 -7.28
C LYS A 609 6.73 6.55 -6.66
N THR A 610 7.86 7.22 -6.87
CA THR A 610 8.07 8.63 -6.49
C THR A 610 8.12 9.49 -7.74
N CYS A 611 7.34 10.57 -7.74
CA CYS A 611 7.09 11.43 -8.89
C CYS A 611 7.42 12.89 -8.57
N SER A 612 7.78 13.66 -9.60
CA SER A 612 7.93 15.11 -9.50
C SER A 612 7.28 15.83 -10.67
N ILE A 613 6.77 17.03 -10.39
CA ILE A 613 6.24 17.99 -11.36
C ILE A 613 6.74 19.40 -11.03
N SER A 614 6.85 20.27 -12.03
CA SER A 614 7.13 21.70 -11.84
C SER A 614 6.12 22.53 -12.62
N PHE A 615 5.60 23.61 -12.03
CA PHE A 615 4.76 24.58 -12.76
C PHE A 615 5.60 25.57 -13.58
N LYS A 616 5.10 25.96 -14.77
CA LYS A 616 5.71 26.98 -15.66
C LYS A 616 5.67 28.36 -15.02
N LYS A 617 6.75 29.13 -15.16
CA LYS A 617 6.81 30.51 -14.67
C LYS A 617 5.99 31.47 -15.53
N GLU A 618 5.24 32.34 -14.88
CA GLU A 618 4.53 33.45 -15.53
C GLU A 618 5.53 34.54 -15.94
N ILE A 619 5.39 35.07 -17.16
CA ILE A 619 6.23 36.16 -17.70
C ILE A 619 5.33 37.39 -17.92
N PRO A 620 5.52 38.50 -17.19
CA PRO A 620 4.63 39.66 -17.28
C PRO A 620 4.77 40.39 -18.61
N THR A 621 3.64 40.89 -19.14
CA THR A 621 3.62 41.69 -20.38
C THR A 621 4.17 43.10 -20.15
N LEU A 622 4.61 43.77 -21.22
CA LEU A 622 5.01 45.19 -21.16
C LEU A 622 3.88 46.09 -20.64
N TYR A 623 2.63 45.82 -21.02
CA TYR A 623 1.46 46.57 -20.53
C TYR A 623 1.31 46.39 -19.01
N THR A 624 1.26 45.14 -18.53
CA THR A 624 1.14 44.84 -17.09
C THR A 624 2.27 45.50 -16.30
N LYS A 625 3.51 45.37 -16.80
CA LYS A 625 4.71 45.94 -16.17
C LYS A 625 4.70 47.47 -16.14
N LEU A 626 4.21 48.12 -17.21
CA LEU A 626 4.05 49.58 -17.29
C LEU A 626 3.06 50.08 -16.22
N ILE A 627 1.91 49.43 -16.06
CA ILE A 627 0.92 49.83 -15.04
C ILE A 627 1.46 49.57 -13.61
N THR A 628 2.22 48.50 -13.39
CA THR A 628 2.82 48.20 -12.07
C THR A 628 3.95 49.15 -11.67
N ASP A 629 4.83 49.53 -12.59
CA ASP A 629 6.03 50.33 -12.27
C ASP A 629 5.76 51.84 -12.12
N LYS A 630 4.62 52.31 -12.66
CA LYS A 630 4.21 53.72 -12.62
C LYS A 630 3.26 53.96 -11.46
N SER A 631 3.83 54.02 -10.26
CA SER A 631 3.13 54.13 -8.97
C SER A 631 2.21 55.35 -8.82
N THR A 632 2.30 56.35 -9.69
CA THR A 632 1.50 57.57 -9.64
C THR A 632 0.60 57.65 -10.87
N VAL A 633 -0.71 57.74 -10.68
CA VAL A 633 -1.68 57.89 -11.77
C VAL A 633 -2.50 59.16 -11.53
N LEU A 634 -2.56 60.03 -12.54
CA LEU A 634 -3.23 61.33 -12.49
C LEU A 634 -4.26 61.50 -13.63
N THR A 635 -5.03 62.58 -13.59
CA THR A 635 -5.89 63.03 -14.68
C THR A 635 -5.54 64.49 -14.98
N ARG A 636 -5.35 64.84 -16.26
CA ARG A 636 -5.15 66.22 -16.72
C ARG A 636 -6.46 66.76 -17.26
N THR A 637 -6.96 67.83 -16.67
CA THR A 637 -8.23 68.47 -17.04
C THR A 637 -8.07 69.78 -17.81
N ASP A 638 -6.86 70.37 -17.84
CA ASP A 638 -6.55 71.60 -18.56
C ASP A 638 -5.44 71.38 -19.62
N PHE A 639 -5.71 71.86 -20.83
CA PHE A 639 -4.80 71.86 -21.98
C PHE A 639 -4.64 73.27 -22.59
N SER A 640 -5.07 74.32 -21.88
CA SER A 640 -4.89 75.72 -22.28
C SER A 640 -3.44 76.19 -22.19
N THR A 641 -2.63 75.55 -21.35
CA THR A 641 -1.22 75.85 -21.11
C THR A 641 -0.30 74.71 -21.57
N ALA A 642 0.94 75.07 -21.95
CA ALA A 642 1.99 74.09 -22.27
C ALA A 642 2.44 73.39 -20.98
N PHE A 643 2.28 72.07 -20.93
CA PHE A 643 2.56 71.27 -19.73
C PHE A 643 3.96 70.67 -19.83
N ILE A 644 4.94 71.29 -19.15
CA ILE A 644 6.37 70.94 -19.22
C ILE A 644 6.91 70.30 -17.92
N THR A 645 6.05 70.04 -16.94
CA THR A 645 6.40 69.54 -15.60
C THR A 645 7.23 68.26 -15.65
N ARG A 646 8.45 68.29 -15.10
CA ARG A 646 9.33 67.12 -15.04
C ARG A 646 8.77 66.10 -14.05
N ASN A 647 8.70 64.83 -14.46
CA ASN A 647 8.10 63.76 -13.66
C ASN A 647 8.74 62.40 -13.95
N THR A 648 8.52 61.47 -13.03
CA THR A 648 8.95 60.07 -13.14
C THR A 648 7.99 59.17 -12.37
N LYS A 649 7.82 57.91 -12.80
CA LYS A 649 6.80 56.97 -12.28
C LYS A 649 5.34 57.46 -12.38
N THR A 650 5.07 58.47 -13.21
CA THR A 650 3.75 59.06 -13.41
C THR A 650 3.14 58.66 -14.75
N LEU A 651 1.88 58.23 -14.73
CA LEU A 651 0.99 58.14 -15.89
C LEU A 651 -0.18 59.11 -15.72
N TYR A 652 -0.74 59.55 -16.84
CA TYR A 652 -1.98 60.31 -16.92
C TYR A 652 -3.06 59.47 -17.59
N THR A 653 -4.31 59.68 -17.21
CA THR A 653 -5.47 58.94 -17.74
C THR A 653 -6.30 59.77 -18.71
N ALA A 654 -6.79 59.10 -19.76
CA ALA A 654 -7.74 59.61 -20.74
C ALA A 654 -8.72 58.49 -21.15
N ARG A 655 -9.59 58.76 -22.13
CA ARG A 655 -10.48 57.79 -22.76
C ARG A 655 -10.14 57.63 -24.24
N GLU A 656 -10.31 56.41 -24.75
CA GLU A 656 -10.26 56.06 -26.18
C GLU A 656 -11.28 54.94 -26.45
N ASP A 657 -12.22 55.17 -27.37
CA ASP A 657 -13.38 54.32 -27.66
C ASP A 657 -14.08 53.82 -26.36
N GLY A 658 -14.19 54.71 -25.36
CA GLY A 658 -14.76 54.44 -24.03
C GLY A 658 -13.83 53.78 -23.00
N THR A 659 -12.75 53.13 -23.40
CA THR A 659 -11.76 52.47 -22.52
C THR A 659 -10.84 53.48 -21.84
N THR A 660 -10.44 53.24 -20.58
CA THR A 660 -9.40 54.04 -19.91
C THR A 660 -8.03 53.74 -20.51
N VAL A 661 -7.34 54.76 -21.02
CA VAL A 661 -5.97 54.65 -21.55
C VAL A 661 -5.00 55.51 -20.76
N TYR A 662 -3.72 55.11 -20.74
CA TYR A 662 -2.67 55.73 -19.96
C TYR A 662 -1.61 56.36 -20.85
N TYR A 663 -1.16 57.58 -20.56
CA TYR A 663 -0.18 58.32 -21.37
C TYR A 663 0.85 59.07 -20.53
N PHE A 664 1.97 59.43 -21.16
CA PHE A 664 3.01 60.27 -20.58
C PHE A 664 2.80 61.74 -20.96
N ALA A 665 2.87 62.63 -19.97
CA ALA A 665 2.80 64.08 -20.18
C ALA A 665 3.94 64.81 -19.45
N GLY A 666 4.27 66.02 -19.90
CA GLY A 666 5.32 66.83 -19.28
C GLY A 666 6.72 66.40 -19.73
N ASN A 667 7.73 66.69 -18.91
CA ASN A 667 9.08 66.18 -19.12
C ASN A 667 9.28 64.85 -18.35
N ALA A 668 8.60 63.81 -18.83
CA ALA A 668 8.70 62.45 -18.32
C ALA A 668 10.07 61.82 -18.63
N THR A 669 10.72 61.22 -17.62
CA THR A 669 12.09 60.70 -17.75
C THR A 669 12.18 59.18 -17.95
N ASP A 670 11.14 58.43 -17.59
CA ASP A 670 11.16 56.96 -17.47
C ASP A 670 10.17 56.24 -18.43
N ASN A 671 9.98 56.82 -19.62
CA ASN A 671 9.14 56.27 -20.71
C ASN A 671 9.97 55.69 -21.88
N TRP A 672 11.17 55.16 -21.64
CA TRP A 672 12.04 54.58 -22.68
C TRP A 672 11.73 53.10 -22.94
N VAL A 673 11.81 52.69 -24.22
CA VAL A 673 11.74 51.29 -24.68
C VAL A 673 12.87 51.02 -25.67
N LYS A 674 13.53 49.86 -25.53
CA LYS A 674 14.47 49.34 -26.53
C LYS A 674 13.79 48.16 -27.26
N PHE A 675 13.51 48.32 -28.54
CA PHE A 675 12.70 47.37 -29.32
C PHE A 675 13.08 47.44 -30.80
N GLY A 676 13.23 46.27 -31.45
CA GLY A 676 13.67 46.21 -32.83
C GLY A 676 15.17 46.46 -33.02
N LYS A 677 15.63 46.29 -34.26
CA LYS A 677 17.00 46.60 -34.70
C LYS A 677 16.95 47.34 -36.04
N ASN A 678 17.98 48.10 -36.37
CA ASN A 678 18.10 48.69 -37.70
C ASN A 678 18.72 47.71 -38.72
N GLU A 679 18.79 48.12 -39.98
CA GLU A 679 19.48 47.42 -41.08
C GLU A 679 20.89 46.94 -40.66
N SER A 680 21.66 47.81 -40.00
CA SER A 680 23.00 47.57 -39.45
C SER A 680 23.03 46.74 -38.15
N ASN A 681 21.92 46.11 -37.76
CA ASN A 681 21.74 45.32 -36.52
C ASN A 681 21.95 46.07 -35.19
N GLN A 682 22.05 47.41 -35.20
CA GLN A 682 22.06 48.24 -33.98
C GLN A 682 20.68 48.21 -33.32
N ASP A 683 20.61 48.28 -31.99
CA ASP A 683 19.33 48.32 -31.27
C ASP A 683 18.59 49.65 -31.51
N LEU A 684 17.26 49.58 -31.63
CA LEU A 684 16.42 50.76 -31.78
C LEU A 684 15.76 51.18 -30.46
N PHE A 685 15.73 52.49 -30.23
CA PHE A 685 15.21 53.14 -29.03
C PHE A 685 14.00 54.00 -29.35
N TRP A 686 13.03 53.97 -28.44
CA TRP A 686 11.71 54.56 -28.57
C TRP A 686 11.28 55.21 -27.26
N ARG A 687 10.38 56.18 -27.36
CA ARG A 687 9.62 56.74 -26.23
C ARG A 687 8.20 56.16 -26.23
N ILE A 688 7.66 55.79 -25.07
CA ILE A 688 6.25 55.44 -24.94
C ILE A 688 5.43 56.73 -24.96
N ILE A 689 4.47 56.80 -25.89
CA ILE A 689 3.44 57.85 -25.93
C ILE A 689 2.35 57.49 -24.93
N ARG A 690 1.69 56.34 -25.17
CA ARG A 690 0.48 55.89 -24.47
C ARG A 690 0.21 54.39 -24.62
N THR A 691 -0.74 53.87 -23.86
CA THR A 691 -1.49 52.65 -24.20
C THR A 691 -2.65 53.01 -25.14
N ASN A 692 -3.15 52.02 -25.87
CA ASN A 692 -4.37 52.14 -26.65
C ASN A 692 -5.53 51.35 -26.02
N SER A 693 -6.75 51.58 -26.48
CA SER A 693 -7.96 50.86 -26.07
C SER A 693 -7.91 49.36 -26.36
N GLU A 694 -7.21 48.91 -27.42
CA GLU A 694 -7.01 47.48 -27.72
C GLU A 694 -5.86 46.83 -26.93
N GLY A 695 -5.32 47.51 -25.91
CA GLY A 695 -4.29 46.99 -25.01
C GLY A 695 -2.86 47.03 -25.54
N SER A 696 -2.62 47.51 -26.75
CA SER A 696 -1.26 47.71 -27.28
C SER A 696 -0.60 48.98 -26.73
N VAL A 697 0.71 49.09 -26.91
CA VAL A 697 1.51 50.22 -26.42
C VAL A 697 2.08 51.00 -27.61
N ARG A 698 1.83 52.31 -27.64
CA ARG A 698 2.19 53.21 -28.74
C ARG A 698 3.54 53.87 -28.51
N LEU A 699 4.43 53.75 -29.48
CA LEU A 699 5.83 54.15 -29.41
C LEU A 699 6.17 55.23 -30.43
N LEU A 700 6.92 56.25 -30.01
CA LEU A 700 7.58 57.24 -30.87
C LEU A 700 9.04 56.82 -31.08
N TYR A 701 9.49 56.79 -32.33
CA TYR A 701 10.89 56.49 -32.67
C TYR A 701 11.85 57.57 -32.13
N HIS A 702 13.04 57.18 -31.67
CA HIS A 702 14.05 58.13 -31.19
C HIS A 702 15.48 57.88 -31.72
N GLY A 703 15.81 56.70 -32.27
CA GLY A 703 17.11 56.44 -32.89
C GLY A 703 17.81 55.18 -32.39
N THR A 704 19.14 55.17 -32.49
CA THR A 704 20.02 54.04 -32.09
C THR A 704 20.58 54.16 -30.66
N SER A 705 20.24 55.23 -29.94
CA SER A 705 20.54 55.43 -28.52
C SER A 705 19.49 56.33 -27.87
N THR A 706 19.46 56.44 -26.54
CA THR A 706 18.60 57.42 -25.84
C THR A 706 19.15 58.84 -25.86
N THR A 707 20.39 59.03 -26.33
CA THR A 707 21.11 60.32 -26.40
C THR A 707 21.25 60.86 -27.82
N ALA A 708 20.46 60.32 -28.77
CA ALA A 708 20.45 60.77 -30.16
C ALA A 708 20.02 62.25 -30.27
N THR A 709 20.52 62.94 -31.29
CA THR A 709 20.04 64.28 -31.74
C THR A 709 19.54 64.23 -33.19
N ASP A 710 19.57 63.04 -33.78
CA ASP A 710 19.13 62.65 -35.10
C ASP A 710 17.89 61.74 -34.99
N ALA A 711 16.95 62.13 -34.13
CA ALA A 711 15.77 61.36 -33.73
C ALA A 711 14.66 61.27 -34.81
N TYR A 712 15.05 61.04 -36.07
CA TYR A 712 14.18 60.96 -37.25
C TYR A 712 14.68 59.89 -38.23
N ILE A 713 13.80 59.38 -39.09
CA ILE A 713 14.15 58.34 -40.08
C ILE A 713 14.66 58.90 -41.42
N GLY A 714 14.47 60.20 -41.65
CA GLY A 714 14.82 60.91 -42.87
C GLY A 714 13.97 62.19 -43.02
N THR A 715 14.19 62.95 -44.10
CA THR A 715 13.37 64.11 -44.47
C THR A 715 12.55 63.80 -45.72
N SER A 716 11.31 64.27 -45.76
CA SER A 716 10.38 64.04 -46.88
C SER A 716 9.30 65.12 -46.92
N LYS A 717 8.69 65.34 -48.09
CA LYS A 717 7.47 66.15 -48.18
C LYS A 717 6.31 65.34 -47.60
N PHE A 718 5.34 65.99 -46.95
CA PHE A 718 4.13 65.27 -46.52
C PHE A 718 3.39 64.69 -47.74
N ASN A 719 3.10 65.55 -48.73
CA ASN A 719 2.53 65.15 -50.01
C ASN A 719 3.01 66.07 -51.13
N SER A 720 2.68 65.75 -52.40
CA SER A 720 3.24 66.44 -53.57
C SER A 720 2.52 67.74 -53.97
N TYR A 721 1.29 67.98 -53.52
CA TYR A 721 0.47 69.14 -53.89
C TYR A 721 -0.28 69.71 -52.68
N ALA A 722 -0.36 71.04 -52.57
CA ALA A 722 -0.93 71.74 -51.42
C ALA A 722 -2.33 72.30 -51.64
N TYR A 723 -2.72 72.61 -52.89
CA TYR A 723 -3.97 73.31 -53.22
C TYR A 723 -5.15 72.35 -53.48
N ASN A 724 -5.19 71.18 -52.83
CA ASN A 724 -6.30 70.24 -52.98
C ASN A 724 -6.52 69.42 -51.70
N ILE A 725 -7.76 69.41 -51.21
CA ILE A 725 -8.16 68.74 -49.97
C ILE A 725 -7.87 67.23 -49.95
N GLY A 726 -7.82 66.58 -51.12
CA GLY A 726 -7.43 65.17 -51.23
C GLY A 726 -6.04 64.89 -50.64
N TYR A 727 -5.10 65.83 -50.81
CA TYR A 727 -3.69 65.63 -50.45
C TYR A 727 -3.41 65.82 -48.95
N VAL A 728 -4.38 66.31 -48.17
CA VAL A 728 -4.29 66.54 -46.72
C VAL A 728 -4.57 65.25 -45.93
N SER A 729 -3.83 64.18 -46.25
CA SER A 729 -3.95 62.89 -45.56
C SER A 729 -2.75 61.97 -45.74
N TYR A 730 -2.57 61.04 -44.81
CA TYR A 730 -1.55 59.99 -44.85
C TYR A 730 -1.72 59.03 -46.05
N MET A 731 -2.97 58.84 -46.52
CA MET A 731 -3.31 58.21 -47.80
C MET A 731 -4.50 58.94 -48.43
N TYR A 732 -4.52 59.11 -49.75
CA TYR A 732 -5.48 60.01 -50.40
C TYR A 732 -6.39 59.31 -51.43
N GLY A 733 -7.67 59.69 -51.40
CA GLY A 733 -8.64 59.41 -52.46
C GLY A 733 -8.57 60.41 -53.62
N SER A 734 -9.72 60.66 -54.25
CA SER A 734 -9.85 61.58 -55.38
C SER A 734 -10.15 63.02 -54.93
N SER A 735 -10.00 63.97 -55.85
CA SER A 735 -10.30 65.38 -55.62
C SER A 735 -11.82 65.68 -55.61
N GLY A 736 -12.20 66.89 -55.19
CA GLY A 736 -13.53 67.46 -55.39
C GLY A 736 -14.46 67.49 -54.17
N SER A 737 -14.21 66.68 -53.13
CA SER A 737 -14.96 66.75 -51.87
C SER A 737 -14.20 66.08 -50.71
N ILE A 738 -14.64 66.32 -49.46
CA ILE A 738 -14.14 65.62 -48.27
C ILE A 738 -14.40 64.10 -48.38
N ALA A 739 -15.57 63.69 -48.88
CA ALA A 739 -15.90 62.28 -49.09
C ALA A 739 -14.97 61.62 -50.13
N ASN A 740 -14.68 62.31 -51.23
CA ASN A 740 -13.74 61.83 -52.26
C ASN A 740 -12.32 61.69 -51.70
N ALA A 741 -11.89 62.63 -50.85
CA ALA A 741 -10.60 62.59 -50.16
C ALA A 741 -10.51 61.40 -49.18
N ARG A 742 -11.57 61.19 -48.37
CA ARG A 742 -11.71 60.10 -47.39
C ARG A 742 -11.81 58.71 -48.01
N ALA A 743 -12.10 58.59 -49.30
CA ALA A 743 -12.18 57.29 -50.00
C ALA A 743 -10.89 56.44 -49.93
N ASN A 744 -9.74 57.04 -49.57
CA ASN A 744 -8.46 56.39 -49.29
C ASN A 744 -8.16 55.26 -50.29
N GLN A 745 -7.99 55.67 -51.56
CA GLN A 745 -7.56 54.80 -52.65
C GLN A 745 -6.12 54.32 -52.38
N LYS A 746 -5.54 53.46 -53.24
CA LYS A 746 -4.20 52.87 -53.05
C LYS A 746 -3.02 53.88 -53.14
N ASN A 747 -3.29 55.18 -53.00
CA ASN A 747 -2.32 56.26 -53.15
C ASN A 747 -1.74 56.64 -51.78
N SER A 748 -0.54 56.16 -51.46
CA SER A 748 0.24 56.61 -50.31
C SER A 748 0.65 58.08 -50.46
N SER A 749 0.62 58.84 -49.35
CA SER A 749 1.32 60.12 -49.25
C SER A 749 2.84 59.93 -49.40
N THR A 750 3.56 60.99 -49.78
CA THR A 750 5.02 60.93 -49.96
C THR A 750 5.74 60.58 -48.65
N ILE A 751 5.27 61.09 -47.51
CA ILE A 751 5.81 60.74 -46.18
C ILE A 751 5.51 59.29 -45.79
N LYS A 752 4.31 58.75 -46.12
CA LYS A 752 3.99 57.34 -45.88
C LYS A 752 4.95 56.42 -46.62
N THR A 753 5.28 56.71 -47.88
CA THR A 753 6.24 55.90 -48.65
C THR A 753 7.64 55.89 -48.01
N THR A 754 8.08 57.00 -47.42
CA THR A 754 9.34 57.05 -46.66
C THR A 754 9.29 56.14 -45.41
N ILE A 755 8.17 56.16 -44.69
CA ILE A 755 7.96 55.34 -43.47
C ILE A 755 7.81 53.85 -43.80
N ASP A 756 7.06 53.50 -44.86
CA ASP A 756 6.86 52.13 -45.34
C ASP A 756 8.20 51.47 -45.69
N ASN A 757 9.06 52.19 -46.42
CA ASN A 757 10.39 51.70 -46.80
C ASN A 757 11.27 51.45 -45.56
N TRP A 758 11.30 52.41 -44.62
CA TRP A 758 12.07 52.25 -43.37
C TRP A 758 11.58 51.05 -42.55
N TYR A 759 10.25 50.89 -42.39
CA TYR A 759 9.65 49.75 -41.69
C TYR A 759 10.08 48.42 -42.32
N THR A 760 10.05 48.33 -43.64
CA THR A 760 10.39 47.10 -44.39
C THR A 760 11.82 46.65 -44.08
N SER A 761 12.80 47.55 -44.21
CA SER A 761 14.21 47.22 -44.04
C SER A 761 14.65 47.01 -42.57
N ASN A 762 13.95 47.63 -41.62
CA ASN A 762 14.37 47.67 -40.21
C ASN A 762 13.52 46.75 -39.30
N LEU A 763 12.19 46.74 -39.43
CA LEU A 763 11.32 45.93 -38.57
C LEU A 763 10.88 44.62 -39.21
N GLU A 764 10.57 44.63 -40.52
CA GLU A 764 10.12 43.43 -41.23
C GLU A 764 11.26 42.47 -41.57
N ALA A 765 12.31 42.96 -42.23
CA ALA A 765 13.51 42.17 -42.57
C ALA A 765 14.28 41.62 -41.34
N LYS A 766 13.92 42.06 -40.12
CA LYS A 766 14.48 41.59 -38.84
C LYS A 766 13.49 40.75 -38.01
N GLY A 767 12.28 40.48 -38.52
CA GLY A 767 11.31 39.56 -37.92
C GLY A 767 10.53 40.11 -36.71
N TYR A 768 10.47 41.43 -36.51
CA TYR A 768 9.77 42.03 -35.36
C TYR A 768 8.26 42.25 -35.58
N THR A 769 7.74 42.01 -36.79
CA THR A 769 6.32 42.25 -37.15
C THR A 769 5.32 41.54 -36.24
N LYS A 770 5.65 40.34 -35.75
CA LYS A 770 4.84 39.53 -34.83
C LYS A 770 4.58 40.15 -33.44
N TYR A 771 5.27 41.26 -33.12
CA TYR A 771 5.08 41.99 -31.87
C TYR A 771 4.27 43.29 -32.04
N LEU A 772 3.78 43.58 -33.25
CA LEU A 772 3.12 44.85 -33.59
C LEU A 772 1.61 44.64 -33.83
N SER A 773 0.79 45.52 -33.23
CA SER A 773 -0.66 45.48 -33.36
C SER A 773 -1.10 45.85 -34.78
N ARG A 774 -1.92 45.00 -35.42
CA ARG A 774 -2.54 45.29 -36.73
C ARG A 774 -3.84 46.11 -36.61
N THR A 775 -4.40 46.17 -35.40
CA THR A 775 -5.68 46.80 -35.06
C THR A 775 -5.52 48.17 -34.39
N ALA A 776 -4.29 48.58 -34.05
CA ALA A 776 -4.00 49.91 -33.50
C ALA A 776 -4.39 51.03 -34.48
N VAL A 777 -5.25 51.95 -34.02
CA VAL A 777 -5.83 53.02 -34.84
C VAL A 777 -4.92 54.25 -34.89
N TYR A 778 -4.57 54.69 -36.10
CA TYR A 778 -3.92 55.98 -36.35
C TYR A 778 -4.95 56.96 -36.93
N CYS A 779 -5.32 58.00 -36.18
CA CYS A 779 -6.36 58.93 -36.61
C CYS A 779 -5.79 60.03 -37.53
N ASN A 780 -6.39 60.23 -38.71
CA ASN A 780 -6.08 61.35 -39.61
C ASN A 780 -7.09 62.52 -39.50
N ASP A 781 -8.20 62.33 -38.80
CA ASP A 781 -9.26 63.31 -38.51
C ASP A 781 -9.47 64.43 -39.56
N ARG A 782 -10.17 64.11 -40.65
CA ARG A 782 -10.61 65.08 -41.67
C ARG A 782 -12.06 65.52 -41.41
N SER A 783 -12.48 65.63 -40.15
CA SER A 783 -13.74 66.30 -39.80
C SER A 783 -13.56 67.83 -39.82
N THR A 784 -14.62 68.58 -40.09
CA THR A 784 -14.57 70.01 -40.41
C THR A 784 -15.71 70.78 -39.73
N PRO A 785 -15.43 71.75 -38.84
CA PRO A 785 -16.46 72.60 -38.22
C PRO A 785 -17.05 73.63 -39.20
N ASP A 786 -16.30 74.00 -40.24
CA ASP A 786 -16.65 74.99 -41.25
C ASP A 786 -16.03 74.63 -42.62
N ASN A 787 -15.93 75.61 -43.53
CA ASN A 787 -15.44 75.43 -44.90
C ASN A 787 -13.92 75.70 -45.09
N TYR A 788 -13.20 76.03 -44.01
CA TYR A 788 -11.80 76.47 -44.03
C TYR A 788 -10.89 75.59 -43.17
N ASP A 789 -11.30 75.29 -41.94
CA ASP A 789 -10.50 74.55 -40.96
C ASP A 789 -10.95 73.10 -40.78
N PHE A 790 -10.06 72.26 -40.22
CA PHE A 790 -10.38 70.90 -39.75
C PHE A 790 -10.59 70.92 -38.23
N GLU A 791 -11.36 69.97 -37.68
CA GLU A 791 -11.67 69.91 -36.24
C GLU A 791 -10.41 69.85 -35.37
N ALA A 792 -9.36 69.15 -35.80
CA ALA A 792 -8.07 69.14 -35.09
C ALA A 792 -7.48 70.55 -34.85
N PHE A 793 -7.71 71.50 -35.76
CA PHE A 793 -7.31 72.89 -35.55
C PHE A 793 -8.18 73.57 -34.50
N THR A 794 -9.51 73.55 -34.65
CA THR A 794 -10.44 74.19 -33.70
C THR A 794 -10.33 73.57 -32.30
N ARG A 795 -10.22 72.25 -32.21
CA ARG A 795 -10.02 71.47 -30.98
C ARG A 795 -8.76 71.85 -30.21
N LEU A 796 -7.62 72.05 -30.89
CA LEU A 796 -6.32 72.28 -30.26
C LEU A 796 -5.92 73.77 -30.16
N LYS A 797 -6.41 74.61 -31.08
CA LYS A 797 -6.17 76.06 -31.09
C LYS A 797 -7.22 76.80 -30.26
N THR A 798 -8.51 76.54 -30.47
CA THR A 798 -9.61 77.29 -29.85
C THR A 798 -10.09 76.63 -28.56
N ASN A 799 -10.53 75.36 -28.63
CA ASN A 799 -11.29 74.73 -27.54
C ASN A 799 -10.40 74.17 -26.42
N LYS A 800 -9.16 73.76 -26.74
CA LYS A 800 -8.20 73.11 -25.82
C LYS A 800 -8.69 71.77 -25.27
N THR A 801 -9.30 70.96 -26.14
CA THR A 801 -9.94 69.69 -25.78
C THR A 801 -9.42 68.52 -26.62
N PRO A 802 -8.13 68.13 -26.53
CA PRO A 802 -7.57 67.04 -27.32
C PRO A 802 -8.31 65.70 -27.09
N THR A 803 -8.34 64.85 -28.11
CA THR A 803 -9.01 63.53 -28.04
C THR A 803 -8.18 62.41 -28.67
N TYR A 804 -8.38 61.18 -28.19
CA TYR A 804 -7.94 59.96 -28.86
C TYR A 804 -9.05 59.33 -29.71
N ASP A 805 -10.31 59.72 -29.49
CA ASP A 805 -11.47 59.20 -30.23
C ASP A 805 -11.46 59.70 -31.69
N CYS A 806 -11.50 58.75 -32.63
CA CYS A 806 -11.46 59.03 -34.05
C CYS A 806 -12.82 58.75 -34.69
N ALA A 807 -13.71 59.75 -34.72
CA ALA A 807 -15.13 59.56 -35.00
C ALA A 807 -15.48 59.07 -36.42
N THR A 808 -14.59 59.26 -37.40
CA THR A 808 -14.79 58.85 -38.80
C THR A 808 -14.04 57.55 -39.09
N THR A 809 -14.75 56.48 -39.48
CA THR A 809 -14.16 55.17 -39.81
C THR A 809 -13.11 55.26 -40.93
N GLU A 810 -13.34 56.08 -41.95
CA GLU A 810 -12.37 56.31 -43.04
C GLU A 810 -11.07 56.94 -42.54
N ASP A 811 -11.09 57.66 -41.41
CA ASP A 811 -9.90 58.28 -40.81
C ASP A 811 -9.26 57.42 -39.71
N LYS A 812 -9.90 56.32 -39.28
CA LYS A 812 -9.28 55.27 -38.45
C LYS A 812 -8.32 54.42 -39.29
N PHE A 813 -7.08 54.87 -39.51
CA PHE A 813 -6.11 54.08 -40.27
C PHE A 813 -5.60 52.88 -39.47
N THR A 814 -5.79 51.68 -40.02
CA THR A 814 -5.40 50.38 -39.45
C THR A 814 -4.87 49.45 -40.54
N VAL A 815 -4.22 48.35 -40.16
CA VAL A 815 -3.82 47.27 -41.08
C VAL A 815 -4.93 46.21 -41.18
N ASP A 816 -5.72 46.04 -40.12
CA ASP A 816 -6.87 45.14 -40.04
C ASP A 816 -8.21 45.91 -40.04
N THR A 817 -9.28 45.31 -40.56
CA THR A 817 -10.60 45.96 -40.70
C THR A 817 -11.51 45.86 -39.46
N SER A 818 -11.11 45.19 -38.38
CA SER A 818 -11.96 45.04 -37.18
C SER A 818 -12.17 46.33 -36.39
N THR A 819 -11.23 47.27 -36.48
CA THR A 819 -11.17 48.50 -35.67
C THR A 819 -11.03 49.78 -36.50
N GLY A 820 -10.91 49.67 -37.83
CA GLY A 820 -10.66 50.80 -38.72
C GLY A 820 -10.69 50.42 -40.21
N ASN A 821 -10.13 51.28 -41.05
CA ASN A 821 -10.30 51.26 -42.50
C ASN A 821 -9.49 50.17 -43.25
N GLY A 822 -8.56 49.47 -42.58
CA GLY A 822 -7.73 48.41 -43.18
C GLY A 822 -6.87 48.85 -44.36
N LYS A 823 -6.51 50.14 -44.47
CA LYS A 823 -5.75 50.70 -45.62
C LYS A 823 -4.24 50.67 -45.44
N LEU A 824 -3.72 50.50 -44.23
CA LEU A 824 -2.28 50.49 -43.99
C LEU A 824 -1.64 49.15 -44.41
N THR A 825 -0.55 49.22 -45.16
CA THR A 825 0.33 48.07 -45.42
C THR A 825 0.99 47.57 -44.13
N TYR A 826 1.44 48.51 -43.29
CA TYR A 826 2.27 48.28 -42.12
C TYR A 826 1.74 49.06 -40.91
N PRO A 827 1.85 48.52 -39.68
CA PRO A 827 1.34 49.15 -38.46
C PRO A 827 2.30 50.25 -37.95
N ILE A 828 2.43 51.32 -38.73
CA ILE A 828 3.28 52.47 -38.42
C ILE A 828 2.76 53.75 -39.10
N ALA A 829 2.74 54.85 -38.35
CA ALA A 829 2.41 56.18 -38.85
C ALA A 829 3.06 57.27 -37.96
N LEU A 830 2.71 58.52 -38.23
CA LEU A 830 3.13 59.67 -37.45
C LEU A 830 2.33 59.80 -36.15
N MET A 831 2.92 60.45 -35.13
CA MET A 831 2.25 60.87 -33.90
C MET A 831 1.26 62.00 -34.19
N THR A 832 0.06 61.97 -33.60
CA THR A 832 -0.98 62.97 -33.89
C THR A 832 -0.79 64.29 -33.12
N ALA A 833 -1.43 65.36 -33.59
CA ALA A 833 -1.41 66.66 -32.90
C ALA A 833 -2.10 66.59 -31.52
N ASP A 834 -3.14 65.76 -31.39
CA ASP A 834 -3.77 65.45 -30.10
C ASP A 834 -2.82 64.69 -29.17
N GLU A 835 -2.10 63.67 -29.66
CA GLU A 835 -1.09 62.94 -28.89
C GLU A 835 0.04 63.87 -28.41
N VAL A 836 0.44 64.85 -29.22
CA VAL A 836 1.37 65.93 -28.83
C VAL A 836 0.77 66.82 -27.75
N SER A 837 -0.51 67.19 -27.85
CA SER A 837 -1.16 68.04 -26.84
C SER A 837 -1.34 67.33 -25.50
N PHE A 838 -1.76 66.05 -25.51
CA PHE A 838 -1.76 65.19 -24.33
C PHE A 838 -0.37 65.10 -23.69
N ALA A 839 0.68 64.87 -24.49
CA ALA A 839 2.06 64.82 -24.03
C ALA A 839 2.59 66.14 -23.43
N GLY A 840 1.90 67.26 -23.67
CA GLY A 840 2.16 68.56 -23.03
C GLY A 840 2.29 69.74 -24.00
N GLY A 841 2.24 69.49 -25.31
CA GLY A 841 2.27 70.51 -26.34
C GLY A 841 1.06 71.44 -26.31
N LEU A 842 1.26 72.65 -26.82
CA LEU A 842 0.21 73.65 -27.02
C LEU A 842 0.41 74.31 -28.38
N TYR A 843 -0.68 74.47 -29.14
CA TYR A 843 -0.64 75.04 -30.48
C TYR A 843 0.09 76.40 -30.50
N SER A 844 1.02 76.57 -31.43
CA SER A 844 1.83 77.79 -31.61
C SER A 844 2.65 78.25 -30.38
N THR A 845 2.94 77.34 -29.44
CA THR A 845 3.66 77.67 -28.19
C THR A 845 4.86 76.75 -27.98
N ASN A 846 5.98 77.29 -27.48
CA ASN A 846 7.17 76.50 -27.14
C ASN A 846 6.86 75.55 -25.96
N ALA A 847 6.95 74.23 -26.20
CA ALA A 847 6.67 73.20 -25.21
C ALA A 847 7.77 72.11 -25.22
N PRO A 848 8.92 72.36 -24.55
CA PRO A 848 10.00 71.37 -24.42
C PRO A 848 9.62 70.26 -23.40
N THR A 849 8.98 69.21 -23.91
CA THR A 849 8.47 68.05 -23.15
C THR A 849 9.33 66.80 -23.42
N TRP A 850 8.88 65.62 -22.96
CA TRP A 850 9.59 64.35 -23.17
C TRP A 850 9.82 63.98 -24.65
N TYR A 851 9.00 64.46 -25.59
CA TYR A 851 9.18 64.20 -27.03
C TYR A 851 10.21 65.12 -27.68
N TYR A 852 10.52 66.26 -27.04
CA TYR A 852 11.52 67.23 -27.53
C TYR A 852 12.93 66.87 -27.07
N TYR A 853 13.07 66.30 -25.88
CA TYR A 853 14.35 65.99 -25.26
C TYR A 853 14.82 64.54 -25.51
N ASN A 854 16.12 64.38 -25.75
CA ASN A 854 16.85 63.13 -25.53
C ASN A 854 17.18 62.93 -24.03
N SER A 855 17.80 61.79 -23.64
CA SER A 855 18.07 61.49 -22.23
C SER A 855 19.15 62.37 -21.58
N ALA A 856 19.94 63.10 -22.38
CA ALA A 856 20.88 64.11 -21.90
C ALA A 856 20.25 65.52 -21.77
N ASN A 857 18.95 65.65 -22.08
CA ASN A 857 18.22 66.93 -22.24
C ASN A 857 18.74 67.80 -23.40
N GLY A 858 19.41 67.21 -24.39
CA GLY A 858 19.60 67.80 -25.72
C GLY A 858 18.39 67.57 -26.62
N SER A 859 18.40 68.18 -27.81
CA SER A 859 17.41 68.01 -28.88
C SER A 859 18.14 67.88 -30.21
#